data_AF-A0A971RDM4-F1
#
_entry.id   AF-A0A971RDM4-F1
#
_cell.length_a   1.000
_cell.length_b   1.000
_cell.length_c   1.000
_cell.angle_alpha   90.00
_cell.angle_beta   90.00
_cell.angle_gamma   90.00
#
_symmetry.space_group_name_H-M   'P 1'
#
loop_
_entity.id
_entity.type
_entity.pdbx_description
1 polymer ?
#
loop_
_entity_poly.entity_id
_entity_poly.type
_entity_poly.pdbx_seq_one_letter_code
_entity_poly.pdbx_strand_id
1 'polypeptide(L)'
;MGNDLVYWGSVAKYALELLARQRFLPGLAGTNGSMRAVWLPVIDGSDDPSRFDALATAMPPACRAVLSEQAARLEEPILRPQAVLESFLNALVDSAVREWGFAEAEHPTIPNVRRTPTGSVSTAWWQSLGKHADARVPQTRLAEVGRFYQAWKDWTYKAKSESGSTFRLCFRLEPPVYEPEGEHPHATQWTLRYFLQAIDDPSLMVPAWEVWRERGDVLSYLNRRFDNPQEKLLEGLGMAAELCPAIRRSLKNQSPDSATLSDQEAFQFLREVSRLLEGAGFGVMIPPWWNTPDTRLRVRAVLQGASDDRGDGTLNMDSIVSYDWEMALGDETLTRDEFERLAALKTPLVQVRGRWVLLQPDQIDSVVAFWEKHRGRGMLQVRDALALALGAQDELDGLPVTEVRLDDTIQELISNLTHKTQLALIDRPEGFQGELRPYQVQGLSWLAFLRRWGLGACLADDMGLGKTIQAIALVLDEKQREPDMAPTLVVCPTSLVGNWQREIARFAPELKVLVHHGTGRAGGVAFLEQALTADLVISTYGLVRRDLEDLLQVRWANVIIDEAQNIKNPATKQARATRRLQADFRLALTGTPVENRLAELWSIMAFLNPGYLGSRAGFRREFSVPIERYQDTMAADKLRKLVRPFVLRRLKNDPEVIRDLPEKFEHKVYCNLTREQATLYEAIVQSGMSALPGDGVDGIQRRGMVLAMLTRLKQVCNHPALFLADGSEVRQRSGKLNRLTEMLEEILDVDERALIFTQYAQMGHILQAYLRDTFGEEVLFLHGGTPQRQRDRMLERFQEDGDAPRIFVLSLKAGGTGLNLMRANHVFHFDRWWNPAVENQATDRAYRIGQTRDVQVHKYICLGTLEERIDALIESKRELADAVIGQGDDWVTELTTEELYDLIVLRSEAVETE
;
A
#
# COMPACT_ATOMS: atom_id res chain seq x y z
N MET A 1 -18.94 -1.38 8.51
CA MET A 1 -19.08 -0.33 9.55
C MET A 1 -19.34 0.99 8.84
N GLY A 2 -20.34 1.75 9.29
CA GLY A 2 -21.04 2.78 8.52
C GLY A 2 -20.45 4.19 8.58
N ASN A 3 -20.99 5.06 7.72
CA ASN A 3 -20.64 6.48 7.60
C ASN A 3 -20.80 7.30 8.90
N ASP A 4 -21.59 6.80 9.85
CA ASP A 4 -21.79 7.35 11.19
C ASP A 4 -20.53 7.27 12.07
N LEU A 5 -19.79 6.16 12.02
CA LEU A 5 -18.55 6.00 12.79
C LEU A 5 -17.46 6.95 12.27
N VAL A 6 -17.35 7.07 10.94
CA VAL A 6 -16.41 7.99 10.26
C VAL A 6 -16.72 9.44 10.60
N TYR A 7 -18.01 9.79 10.62
CA TYR A 7 -18.47 11.13 11.01
C TYR A 7 -18.06 11.45 12.45
N TRP A 8 -18.39 10.60 13.42
CA TRP A 8 -18.04 10.83 14.83
C TRP A 8 -16.53 10.83 15.08
N GLY A 9 -15.76 10.02 14.33
CA GLY A 9 -14.29 10.08 14.34
C GLY A 9 -13.75 11.43 13.86
N SER A 10 -14.40 12.05 12.87
CA SER A 10 -14.02 13.37 12.36
C SER A 10 -14.37 14.49 13.35
N VAL A 11 -15.54 14.40 14.01
CA VAL A 11 -15.93 15.32 15.09
C VAL A 11 -14.99 15.20 16.29
N ALA A 12 -14.58 13.99 16.67
CA ALA A 12 -13.63 13.76 17.75
C ALA A 12 -12.26 14.39 17.45
N LYS A 13 -11.76 14.29 16.21
CA LYS A 13 -10.53 15.00 15.78
C LYS A 13 -10.67 16.51 15.93
N TYR A 14 -11.82 17.08 15.52
CA TYR A 14 -12.08 18.50 15.69
C TYR A 14 -12.05 18.93 17.17
N ALA A 15 -12.63 18.13 18.07
CA ALA A 15 -12.58 18.40 19.51
C ALA A 15 -11.13 18.30 20.07
N LEU A 16 -10.33 17.35 19.60
CA LEU A 16 -8.90 17.25 19.96
C LEU A 16 -8.11 18.47 19.50
N GLU A 17 -8.40 19.01 18.32
CA GLU A 17 -7.77 20.25 17.83
C GLU A 17 -8.10 21.44 18.73
N LEU A 18 -9.37 21.57 19.16
CA LEU A 18 -9.78 22.61 20.10
C LEU A 18 -9.04 22.48 21.45
N LEU A 19 -8.90 21.26 21.96
CA LEU A 19 -8.16 20.98 23.19
C LEU A 19 -6.67 21.29 23.04
N ALA A 20 -6.04 20.91 21.92
CA ALA A 20 -4.64 21.18 21.64
C ALA A 20 -4.35 22.69 21.52
N ARG A 21 -5.30 23.46 21.00
CA ARG A 21 -5.26 24.94 20.96
C ARG A 21 -5.66 25.60 22.27
N GLN A 22 -5.96 24.83 23.33
CA GLN A 22 -6.43 25.32 24.63
C GLN A 22 -7.72 26.16 24.56
N ARG A 23 -8.60 25.85 23.60
CA ARG A 23 -9.85 26.56 23.34
C ARG A 23 -11.01 25.97 24.13
N PHE A 24 -10.95 26.08 25.46
CA PHE A 24 -12.04 25.68 26.36
C PHE A 24 -12.13 26.62 27.56
N LEU A 25 -13.33 26.79 28.11
CA LEU A 25 -13.59 27.67 29.25
C LEU A 25 -14.50 27.00 30.29
N PRO A 26 -14.38 27.37 31.58
CA PRO A 26 -15.27 26.85 32.60
C PRO A 26 -16.68 27.46 32.44
N GLY A 27 -17.70 26.61 32.52
CA GLY A 27 -19.08 26.93 32.21
C GLY A 27 -20.12 26.26 33.12
N LEU A 28 -21.38 26.47 32.76
CA LEU A 28 -22.56 25.96 33.46
C LEU A 28 -23.54 25.34 32.45
N ALA A 29 -23.99 24.11 32.72
CA ALA A 29 -25.02 23.41 31.95
C ALA A 29 -26.26 23.15 32.82
N GLY A 30 -27.46 23.39 32.29
CA GLY A 30 -28.74 23.17 32.99
C GLY A 30 -29.47 21.94 32.45
N THR A 31 -29.87 21.01 33.32
CA THR A 31 -30.71 19.85 32.99
C THR A 31 -31.82 19.70 34.04
N ASN A 32 -33.09 19.70 33.60
CA ASN A 32 -34.31 19.43 34.38
C ASN A 32 -34.27 19.92 35.84
N GLY A 33 -34.10 21.23 36.04
CA GLY A 33 -34.14 21.86 37.37
C GLY A 33 -32.83 21.77 38.18
N SER A 34 -31.73 21.30 37.58
CA SER A 34 -30.39 21.25 38.18
C SER A 34 -29.34 21.92 37.28
N MET A 35 -28.32 22.54 37.89
CA MET A 35 -27.20 23.19 37.21
C MET A 35 -25.90 22.45 37.53
N ARG A 36 -25.09 22.17 36.50
CA ARG A 36 -23.81 21.46 36.58
C ARG A 36 -22.66 22.34 36.12
N ALA A 37 -21.53 22.28 36.81
CA ALA A 37 -20.27 22.87 36.36
C ALA A 37 -19.65 22.01 35.24
N VAL A 38 -19.33 22.61 34.10
CA VAL A 38 -18.83 21.91 32.89
C VAL A 38 -17.69 22.68 32.24
N TRP A 39 -16.81 22.02 31.50
CA TRP A 39 -15.90 22.68 30.56
C TRP A 39 -16.55 22.74 29.19
N LEU A 40 -16.55 23.93 28.58
CA LEU A 40 -17.18 24.19 27.30
C LEU A 40 -16.11 24.52 26.25
N PRO A 41 -16.24 24.02 25.00
CA PRO A 41 -15.40 24.45 23.89
C PRO A 41 -15.62 25.92 23.58
N VAL A 42 -14.56 26.60 23.12
CA VAL A 42 -14.62 27.94 22.54
C VAL A 42 -14.45 27.82 21.03
N ILE A 43 -15.47 28.21 20.27
CA ILE A 43 -15.57 28.05 18.81
C ILE A 43 -15.63 29.45 18.19
N ASP A 44 -14.51 30.16 18.25
CA ASP A 44 -14.36 31.58 17.92
C ASP A 44 -13.08 31.85 17.09
N GLY A 45 -12.35 30.81 16.66
CA GLY A 45 -11.28 30.97 15.67
C GLY A 45 -11.84 31.38 14.29
N SER A 46 -11.01 31.98 13.44
CA SER A 46 -11.44 32.49 12.11
C SER A 46 -12.16 31.43 11.26
N ASP A 47 -11.73 30.16 11.39
CA ASP A 47 -12.24 29.05 10.57
C ASP A 47 -13.24 28.18 11.34
N ASP A 48 -13.32 28.31 12.66
CA ASP A 48 -14.07 27.41 13.54
C ASP A 48 -15.60 27.44 13.28
N PRO A 49 -16.25 28.61 13.10
CA PRO A 49 -17.67 28.67 12.74
C PRO A 49 -17.99 27.95 11.43
N SER A 50 -17.15 28.14 10.40
CA SER A 50 -17.35 27.51 9.09
C SER A 50 -17.22 25.98 9.15
N ARG A 51 -16.27 25.48 9.96
CA ARG A 51 -16.05 24.05 10.17
C ARG A 51 -17.17 23.43 10.99
N PHE A 52 -17.65 24.12 12.01
CA PHE A 52 -18.80 23.68 12.81
C PHE A 52 -20.05 23.54 11.93
N ASP A 53 -20.33 24.52 11.08
CA ASP A 53 -21.47 24.48 10.15
C ASP A 53 -21.32 23.38 9.09
N ALA A 54 -20.10 23.17 8.57
CA ALA A 54 -19.82 22.08 7.64
C ALA A 54 -20.07 20.69 8.28
N LEU A 55 -19.61 20.49 9.52
CA LEU A 55 -19.86 19.25 10.27
C LEU A 55 -21.36 19.06 10.54
N ALA A 56 -22.05 20.11 10.99
CA ALA A 56 -23.49 20.04 11.22
C ALA A 56 -24.27 19.69 9.93
N THR A 57 -23.85 20.23 8.79
CA THR A 57 -24.46 19.95 7.48
C THR A 57 -24.17 18.53 6.99
N ALA A 58 -22.96 18.03 7.23
CA ALA A 58 -22.51 16.70 6.81
C ALA A 58 -23.01 15.55 7.71
N MET A 59 -23.72 15.85 8.81
CA MET A 59 -24.15 14.85 9.79
C MET A 59 -25.08 13.78 9.16
N PRO A 60 -24.67 12.49 9.17
CA PRO A 60 -25.49 11.40 8.67
C PRO A 60 -26.85 11.34 9.40
N PRO A 61 -27.96 11.03 8.70
CA PRO A 61 -29.28 10.92 9.33
C PRO A 61 -29.33 9.90 10.47
N ALA A 62 -28.56 8.81 10.37
CA ALA A 62 -28.43 7.80 11.41
C ALA A 62 -27.95 8.38 12.77
N CYS A 63 -27.10 9.42 12.75
CA CYS A 63 -26.61 10.08 13.97
C CYS A 63 -27.71 10.86 14.71
N ARG A 64 -28.86 11.09 14.08
CA ARG A 64 -30.02 11.82 14.66
C ARG A 64 -31.24 10.92 14.89
N ALA A 65 -31.13 9.63 14.58
CA ALA A 65 -32.21 8.68 14.74
C ALA A 65 -32.32 8.23 16.21
N VAL A 66 -32.98 9.03 17.05
CA VAL A 66 -33.29 8.64 18.43
C VAL A 66 -34.61 7.87 18.44
N LEU A 67 -34.54 6.55 18.63
CA LEU A 67 -35.70 5.71 18.92
C LEU A 67 -35.84 5.58 20.44
N SER A 68 -36.70 6.39 21.03
CA SER A 68 -37.21 6.15 22.40
C SER A 68 -38.72 5.93 22.31
N GLU A 69 -39.25 4.90 22.99
CA GLU A 69 -40.69 4.61 23.04
C GLU A 69 -41.50 5.79 23.61
N GLN A 70 -40.87 6.69 24.37
CA GLN A 70 -41.47 7.91 24.89
C GLN A 70 -41.48 9.04 23.84
N ALA A 71 -40.44 9.17 23.02
CA ALA A 71 -40.35 10.20 21.96
C ALA A 71 -41.39 9.98 20.85
N ALA A 72 -41.72 8.72 20.55
CA ALA A 72 -42.76 8.36 19.58
C ALA A 72 -44.19 8.76 20.01
N ARG A 73 -44.43 8.99 21.31
CA ARG A 73 -45.74 9.39 21.84
C ARG A 73 -45.95 10.90 21.96
N LEU A 74 -44.88 11.70 21.83
CA LEU A 74 -44.89 13.13 22.18
C LEU A 74 -44.74 14.10 20.99
N GLU A 75 -44.74 13.61 19.74
CA GLU A 75 -44.45 14.44 18.55
C GLU A 75 -43.21 15.34 18.74
N GLU A 76 -42.17 14.83 19.40
CA GLU A 76 -40.97 15.64 19.66
C GLU A 76 -40.22 15.93 18.35
N PRO A 77 -39.80 17.19 18.12
CA PRO A 77 -39.17 17.58 16.87
C PRO A 77 -37.82 16.88 16.67
N ILE A 78 -37.52 16.53 15.41
CA ILE A 78 -36.21 16.01 14.99
C ILE A 78 -35.10 16.93 15.53
N LEU A 79 -34.16 16.36 16.30
CA LEU A 79 -33.06 17.12 16.87
C LEU A 79 -32.24 17.80 15.75
N ARG A 80 -31.99 19.10 15.91
CA ARG A 80 -31.18 19.88 14.95
C ARG A 80 -29.74 19.36 14.97
N PRO A 81 -29.08 19.16 13.80
CA PRO A 81 -27.69 18.70 13.73
C PRO A 81 -26.74 19.50 14.61
N GLN A 82 -26.93 20.82 14.64
CA GLN A 82 -26.13 21.74 15.45
C GLN A 82 -26.23 21.41 16.94
N ALA A 83 -27.44 21.10 17.45
CA ALA A 83 -27.64 20.77 18.85
C ALA A 83 -27.00 19.42 19.24
N VAL A 84 -27.06 18.44 18.34
CA VAL A 84 -26.44 17.12 18.55
C VAL A 84 -24.90 17.23 18.50
N LEU A 85 -24.36 18.00 17.55
CA LEU A 85 -22.94 18.29 17.43
C LEU A 85 -22.41 19.06 18.65
N GLU A 86 -23.11 20.12 19.05
CA GLU A 86 -22.77 20.93 20.23
C GLU A 86 -22.79 20.09 21.50
N SER A 87 -23.82 19.27 21.69
CA SER A 87 -23.91 18.35 22.84
C SER A 87 -22.74 17.37 22.89
N PHE A 88 -22.35 16.81 21.75
CA PHE A 88 -21.23 15.88 21.66
C PHE A 88 -19.90 16.57 21.96
N LEU A 89 -19.64 17.73 21.37
CA LEU A 89 -18.42 18.50 21.61
C LEU A 89 -18.31 18.93 23.08
N ASN A 90 -19.40 19.41 23.68
CA ASN A 90 -19.46 19.78 25.10
C ASN A 90 -19.12 18.58 26.00
N ALA A 91 -19.68 17.40 25.72
CA ALA A 91 -19.42 16.20 26.51
C ALA A 91 -17.97 15.72 26.38
N LEU A 92 -17.43 15.71 25.16
CA LEU A 92 -16.07 15.23 24.89
C LEU A 92 -15.03 16.16 25.51
N VAL A 93 -15.20 17.48 25.35
CA VAL A 93 -14.30 18.49 25.96
C VAL A 93 -14.39 18.45 27.49
N ASP A 94 -15.59 18.39 28.08
CA ASP A 94 -15.76 18.26 29.54
C ASP A 94 -15.06 17.01 30.08
N SER A 95 -15.19 15.87 29.40
CA SER A 95 -14.55 14.63 29.82
C SER A 95 -13.03 14.70 29.69
N ALA A 96 -12.52 15.14 28.53
CA ALA A 96 -11.09 15.17 28.24
C ALA A 96 -10.33 16.14 29.15
N VAL A 97 -10.87 17.34 29.41
CA VAL A 97 -10.24 18.31 30.31
C VAL A 97 -10.20 17.76 31.75
N ARG A 98 -11.24 17.07 32.20
CA ARG A 98 -11.27 16.46 33.54
C ARG A 98 -10.27 15.32 33.67
N GLU A 99 -10.24 14.44 32.67
CA GLU A 99 -9.41 13.24 32.66
C GLU A 99 -7.92 13.59 32.49
N TRP A 100 -7.56 14.47 31.55
CA TRP A 100 -6.16 14.78 31.27
C TRP A 100 -5.61 15.93 32.11
N GLY A 101 -6.45 16.90 32.47
CA GLY A 101 -6.02 18.09 33.20
C GLY A 101 -5.86 17.89 34.71
N PHE A 102 -6.51 16.86 35.28
CA PHE A 102 -6.60 16.68 36.74
C PHE A 102 -6.27 15.27 37.22
N ALA A 103 -5.76 14.37 36.37
CA ALA A 103 -5.43 12.97 36.74
C ALA A 103 -4.31 12.83 37.79
N GLU A 104 -3.39 13.80 37.92
CA GLU A 104 -2.24 13.72 38.84
C GLU A 104 -2.17 14.84 39.90
N ALA A 105 -3.12 15.78 39.91
CA ALA A 105 -3.06 16.93 40.82
C ALA A 105 -3.94 16.73 42.06
N GLU A 106 -3.35 16.91 43.26
CA GLU A 106 -4.13 17.33 44.43
C GLU A 106 -4.95 18.56 44.02
N HIS A 107 -6.26 18.49 44.23
CA HIS A 107 -7.27 19.47 43.79
C HIS A 107 -6.75 20.92 43.71
N PRO A 108 -7.15 21.71 42.69
CA PRO A 108 -6.69 23.09 42.53
C PRO A 108 -6.89 23.86 43.84
N THR A 109 -5.78 24.10 44.55
CA THR A 109 -5.78 24.89 45.76
C THR A 109 -6.04 26.33 45.34
N ILE A 110 -7.11 26.90 45.87
CA ILE A 110 -7.47 28.30 45.64
C ILE A 110 -6.27 29.16 46.08
N PRO A 111 -5.67 29.99 45.22
CA PRO A 111 -4.72 30.98 45.68
C PRO A 111 -5.47 31.99 46.56
N ASN A 112 -5.33 31.87 47.87
CA ASN A 112 -5.67 32.87 48.88
C ASN A 112 -7.01 33.63 48.69
N VAL A 113 -8.16 32.95 48.80
CA VAL A 113 -9.43 33.67 49.02
C VAL A 113 -9.74 33.71 50.52
N ARG A 114 -9.07 34.63 51.24
CA ARG A 114 -9.34 34.94 52.66
C ARG A 114 -10.70 35.64 52.91
N ARG A 115 -11.60 35.72 51.92
CA ARG A 115 -12.83 36.55 52.00
C ARG A 115 -14.04 36.04 51.20
N THR A 116 -14.21 34.75 50.92
CA THR A 116 -15.53 34.24 50.47
C THR A 116 -16.21 33.43 51.56
N PRO A 117 -17.53 33.65 51.80
CA PRO A 117 -18.26 32.85 52.78
C PRO A 117 -18.18 31.38 52.41
N THR A 118 -17.81 30.53 53.38
CA THR A 118 -17.92 29.08 53.28
C THR A 118 -19.35 28.73 52.88
N GLY A 119 -19.52 28.21 51.66
CA GLY A 119 -20.83 27.85 51.11
C GLY A 119 -21.37 28.76 49.99
N SER A 120 -20.60 29.69 49.40
CA SER A 120 -21.06 30.44 48.21
C SER A 120 -21.19 29.56 46.95
N VAL A 121 -22.11 29.92 46.04
CA VAL A 121 -22.33 29.20 44.76
C VAL A 121 -21.07 29.18 43.89
N SER A 122 -20.29 30.26 43.87
CA SER A 122 -19.04 30.36 43.10
C SER A 122 -17.96 29.42 43.61
N THR A 123 -17.82 29.25 44.93
CA THR A 123 -16.84 28.32 45.52
C THR A 123 -17.23 26.87 45.22
N ALA A 124 -18.52 26.55 45.32
CA ALA A 124 -19.04 25.22 44.98
C ALA A 124 -18.88 24.91 43.48
N TRP A 125 -19.16 25.87 42.59
CA TRP A 125 -18.96 25.73 41.14
C TRP A 125 -17.49 25.42 40.80
N TRP A 126 -16.54 26.21 41.34
CA TRP A 126 -15.12 26.03 41.08
C TRP A 126 -14.60 24.66 41.55
N GLN A 127 -14.94 24.25 42.77
CA GLN A 127 -14.55 22.94 43.32
C GLN A 127 -15.09 21.75 42.50
N SER A 128 -16.15 21.98 41.74
CA SER A 128 -16.85 20.94 40.97
C SER A 128 -16.33 20.80 39.55
N LEU A 129 -15.53 21.75 39.05
CA LEU A 129 -14.89 21.67 37.73
C LEU A 129 -13.79 20.61 37.67
N GLY A 130 -13.19 20.26 38.81
CA GLY A 130 -12.11 19.26 38.92
C GLY A 130 -12.54 17.90 39.48
N LYS A 131 -13.85 17.61 39.59
CA LYS A 131 -14.37 16.32 40.09
C LYS A 131 -15.19 15.62 39.01
N HIS A 132 -15.14 14.29 38.94
CA HIS A 132 -16.04 13.51 38.07
C HIS A 132 -17.50 13.43 38.58
N ALA A 133 -17.83 14.07 39.71
CA ALA A 133 -19.16 14.02 40.32
C ALA A 133 -20.01 15.24 39.93
N ASP A 134 -21.28 14.99 39.60
CA ASP A 134 -22.31 16.02 39.41
C ASP A 134 -22.53 16.81 40.73
N ALA A 135 -21.98 18.01 40.83
CA ALA A 135 -22.33 18.89 41.92
C ALA A 135 -23.71 19.52 41.68
N ARG A 136 -24.73 18.90 42.26
CA ARG A 136 -26.10 19.42 42.23
C ARG A 136 -26.22 20.58 43.22
N VAL A 137 -26.53 21.77 42.74
CA VAL A 137 -26.82 22.91 43.63
C VAL A 137 -28.19 22.68 44.30
N PRO A 138 -28.31 22.80 45.63
CA PRO A 138 -29.59 22.63 46.33
C PRO A 138 -30.66 23.62 45.81
N GLN A 139 -31.90 23.14 45.65
CA GLN A 139 -33.04 23.94 45.14
C GLN A 139 -33.31 25.23 45.94
N THR A 140 -32.84 25.31 47.19
CA THR A 140 -32.99 26.47 48.08
C THR A 140 -32.13 27.69 47.69
N ARG A 141 -31.25 27.60 46.67
CA ARG A 141 -30.36 28.71 46.23
C ARG A 141 -30.54 29.15 44.78
N LEU A 142 -31.66 28.81 44.13
CA LEU A 142 -31.92 29.10 42.71
C LEU A 142 -31.74 30.59 42.33
N ALA A 143 -32.11 31.54 43.19
CA ALA A 143 -31.93 32.97 42.93
C ALA A 143 -30.46 33.43 42.94
N GLU A 144 -29.60 32.80 43.75
CA GLU A 144 -28.16 33.06 43.74
C GLU A 144 -27.47 32.42 42.53
N VAL A 145 -27.90 31.21 42.15
CA VAL A 145 -27.44 30.53 40.93
C VAL A 145 -27.82 31.33 39.69
N GLY A 146 -29.04 31.88 39.63
CA GLY A 146 -29.49 32.73 38.53
C GLY A 146 -28.66 34.01 38.39
N ARG A 147 -28.33 34.69 39.50
CA ARG A 147 -27.45 35.86 39.49
C ARG A 147 -26.02 35.51 39.06
N PHE A 148 -25.48 34.39 39.55
CA PHE A 148 -24.17 33.90 39.14
C PHE A 148 -24.13 33.51 37.66
N TYR A 149 -25.18 32.83 37.17
CA TYR A 149 -25.32 32.48 35.76
C TYR A 149 -25.37 33.71 34.86
N GLN A 150 -26.10 34.77 35.25
CA GLN A 150 -26.08 36.03 34.49
C GLN A 150 -24.72 36.71 34.53
N ALA A 151 -24.06 36.79 35.69
CA ALA A 151 -22.71 37.37 35.79
C ALA A 151 -21.67 36.59 34.96
N TRP A 152 -21.75 35.25 34.95
CA TRP A 152 -20.94 34.39 34.09
C TRP A 152 -21.27 34.60 32.61
N LYS A 153 -22.57 34.71 32.27
CA LYS A 153 -23.02 34.96 30.91
C LYS A 153 -22.51 36.31 30.41
N ASP A 154 -22.51 37.34 31.24
CA ASP A 154 -21.97 38.67 30.90
C ASP A 154 -20.43 38.64 30.74
N TRP A 155 -19.72 37.90 31.59
CA TRP A 155 -18.27 37.71 31.48
C TRP A 155 -17.88 36.92 30.21
N THR A 156 -18.56 35.80 29.95
CA THR A 156 -18.35 35.00 28.74
C THR A 156 -18.82 35.73 27.49
N TYR A 157 -19.86 36.56 27.56
CA TYR A 157 -20.22 37.45 26.46
C TYR A 157 -19.12 38.46 26.22
N LYS A 158 -18.50 39.07 27.23
CA LYS A 158 -17.34 39.97 27.01
C LYS A 158 -16.15 39.23 26.39
N ALA A 159 -15.84 38.02 26.87
CA ALA A 159 -14.79 37.18 26.30
C ALA A 159 -15.11 36.70 24.87
N LYS A 160 -16.38 36.45 24.54
CA LYS A 160 -16.85 36.08 23.19
C LYS A 160 -17.11 37.30 22.30
N SER A 161 -17.35 38.48 22.87
CA SER A 161 -17.74 39.73 22.18
C SER A 161 -16.56 40.45 21.52
N GLU A 162 -15.34 39.92 21.63
CA GLU A 162 -14.31 40.23 20.62
C GLU A 162 -14.72 39.79 19.21
N SER A 163 -15.72 38.89 19.08
CA SER A 163 -16.39 38.55 17.81
C SER A 163 -17.21 39.70 17.19
N GLY A 164 -17.39 40.82 17.90
CA GLY A 164 -17.98 42.06 17.36
C GLY A 164 -16.95 43.08 16.91
N SER A 165 -15.65 42.83 17.14
CA SER A 165 -14.60 43.71 16.65
C SER A 165 -14.46 43.52 15.14
N THR A 166 -14.62 44.60 14.37
CA THR A 166 -14.33 44.56 12.92
C THR A 166 -12.84 44.54 12.63
N PHE A 167 -11.99 44.64 13.66
CA PHE A 167 -10.54 44.80 13.54
C PHE A 167 -9.79 44.03 14.62
N ARG A 168 -8.66 43.45 14.23
CA ARG A 168 -7.68 42.79 15.10
C ARG A 168 -6.33 43.48 15.00
N LEU A 169 -5.47 43.32 16.01
CA LEU A 169 -4.09 43.77 15.91
C LEU A 169 -3.30 42.83 14.99
N CYS A 170 -2.44 43.39 14.14
CA CYS A 170 -1.63 42.67 13.17
C CYS A 170 -0.16 43.08 13.25
N PHE A 171 0.73 42.10 13.14
CA PHE A 171 2.18 42.25 13.20
C PHE A 171 2.80 41.86 11.87
N ARG A 172 3.59 42.75 11.27
CA ARG A 172 4.34 42.47 10.04
C ARG A 172 5.84 42.45 10.32
N LEU A 173 6.49 41.32 10.09
CA LEU A 173 7.94 41.21 10.18
C LEU A 173 8.59 41.65 8.86
N GLU A 174 9.42 42.69 8.91
CA GLU A 174 10.17 43.21 7.77
C GLU A 174 11.66 42.83 7.88
N PRO A 175 12.26 42.29 6.80
CA PRO A 175 13.68 41.99 6.77
C PRO A 175 14.51 43.29 6.76
N PRO A 176 15.76 43.24 7.22
CA PRO A 176 16.64 44.39 7.17
C PRO A 176 17.00 44.77 5.73
N VAL A 177 17.09 46.06 5.47
CA VAL A 177 17.55 46.63 4.20
C VAL A 177 19.07 46.78 4.27
N TYR A 178 19.78 46.15 3.32
CA TYR A 178 21.21 46.32 3.11
C TYR A 178 21.43 47.42 2.06
N GLU A 179 22.02 48.56 2.45
CA GLU A 179 22.44 49.58 1.49
C GLU A 179 23.79 49.18 0.85
N PRO A 180 23.95 49.27 -0.49
CA PRO A 180 25.15 48.80 -1.17
C PRO A 180 26.41 49.67 -1.01
N GLU A 181 26.34 50.86 -0.39
CA GLU A 181 27.45 51.83 -0.42
C GLU A 181 27.85 52.36 0.97
N GLY A 182 28.94 51.82 1.51
CA GLY A 182 29.64 52.33 2.69
C GLY A 182 30.69 51.36 3.25
N GLU A 183 31.83 51.86 3.75
CA GLU A 183 32.99 51.06 4.24
C GLU A 183 32.66 50.13 5.43
N HIS A 184 31.45 50.20 5.99
CA HIS A 184 30.91 49.24 6.93
C HIS A 184 29.44 48.94 6.55
N PRO A 185 29.10 47.73 6.08
CA PRO A 185 27.70 47.35 5.88
C PRO A 185 27.01 47.28 7.25
N HIS A 186 26.32 48.34 7.64
CA HIS A 186 25.42 48.29 8.78
C HIS A 186 24.09 47.72 8.29
N ALA A 187 23.87 46.42 8.51
CA ALA A 187 22.54 45.85 8.40
C ALA A 187 21.61 46.64 9.35
N THR A 188 20.47 47.11 8.84
CA THR A 188 19.37 47.48 9.73
C THR A 188 18.95 46.26 10.55
N GLN A 189 18.27 46.44 11.69
CA GLN A 189 17.72 45.31 12.45
C GLN A 189 16.38 44.88 11.85
N TRP A 190 16.00 43.61 12.06
CA TRP A 190 14.66 43.15 11.72
C TRP A 190 13.62 44.02 12.42
N THR A 191 12.57 44.41 11.71
CA THR A 191 11.55 45.33 12.25
C THR A 191 10.18 44.66 12.25
N LEU A 192 9.57 44.56 13.43
CA LEU A 192 8.19 44.09 13.59
C LEU A 192 7.27 45.31 13.68
N ARG A 193 6.52 45.61 12.62
CA ARG A 193 5.59 46.74 12.54
C ARG A 193 4.20 46.38 13.01
N TYR A 194 3.51 47.34 13.62
CA TYR A 194 2.18 47.16 14.22
C TYR A 194 1.08 47.80 13.36
N PHE A 195 -0.03 47.09 13.21
CA PHE A 195 -1.18 47.53 12.42
C PHE A 195 -2.50 47.15 13.10
N LEU A 196 -3.55 47.94 12.91
CA LEU A 196 -4.92 47.47 13.08
C LEU A 196 -5.42 46.94 11.73
N GLN A 197 -5.77 45.65 11.67
CA GLN A 197 -6.20 44.96 10.45
C GLN A 197 -7.68 44.62 10.53
N ALA A 198 -8.44 44.82 9.46
CA ALA A 198 -9.85 44.42 9.43
C ALA A 198 -10.00 42.89 9.38
N ILE A 199 -10.97 42.35 10.12
CA ILE A 199 -11.21 40.89 10.18
C ILE A 199 -11.90 40.40 8.90
N ASP A 200 -12.82 41.19 8.36
CA ASP A 200 -13.58 40.91 7.13
C ASP A 200 -12.80 41.26 5.84
N ASP A 201 -11.83 42.18 5.92
CA ASP A 201 -10.92 42.51 4.82
C ASP A 201 -9.47 42.63 5.33
N PRO A 202 -8.71 41.51 5.34
CA PRO A 202 -7.33 41.48 5.82
C PRO A 202 -6.37 42.40 5.05
N SER A 203 -6.74 42.90 3.86
CA SER A 203 -5.92 43.85 3.10
C SER A 203 -5.97 45.26 3.67
N LEU A 204 -7.03 45.60 4.42
CA LEU A 204 -7.20 46.89 5.05
C LEU A 204 -6.46 46.93 6.39
N MET A 205 -5.32 47.61 6.38
CA MET A 205 -4.43 47.78 7.53
C MET A 205 -4.17 49.24 7.82
N VAL A 206 -4.37 49.65 9.07
CA VAL A 206 -4.05 50.98 9.58
C VAL A 206 -2.74 50.88 10.37
N PRO A 207 -1.66 51.56 9.95
CA PRO A 207 -0.41 51.58 10.69
C PRO A 207 -0.58 52.16 12.10
N ALA A 208 0.11 51.59 13.10
CA ALA A 208 0.04 52.06 14.48
C ALA A 208 0.42 53.54 14.64
N TRP A 209 1.41 54.04 13.87
CA TRP A 209 1.78 55.46 13.92
C TRP A 209 0.63 56.39 13.48
N GLU A 210 -0.28 55.93 12.63
CA GLU A 210 -1.45 56.70 12.20
C GLU A 210 -2.52 56.72 13.29
N VAL A 211 -2.69 55.60 14.00
CA VAL A 211 -3.55 55.47 15.19
C VAL A 211 -3.10 56.42 16.31
N TRP A 212 -1.79 56.54 16.55
CA TRP A 212 -1.23 57.43 17.57
C TRP A 212 -1.38 58.92 17.25
N ARG A 213 -1.56 59.28 15.97
CA ARG A 213 -1.75 60.67 15.55
C ARG A 213 -3.20 61.14 15.71
N GLU A 214 -4.14 60.22 15.84
CA GLU A 214 -5.55 60.53 16.06
C GLU A 214 -5.75 61.20 17.42
N ARG A 215 -6.63 62.20 17.48
CA ARG A 215 -6.91 62.98 18.70
C ARG A 215 -8.32 62.75 19.25
N GLY A 216 -9.19 62.08 18.49
CA GLY A 216 -10.54 61.74 18.91
C GLY A 216 -10.74 60.25 19.21
N ASP A 217 -11.90 59.94 19.79
CA ASP A 217 -12.34 58.57 20.09
C ASP A 217 -12.71 57.77 18.83
N VAL A 218 -12.62 58.39 17.64
CA VAL A 218 -13.03 57.80 16.37
C VAL A 218 -12.00 58.09 15.28
N LEU A 219 -11.34 57.06 14.76
CA LEU A 219 -10.52 57.15 13.55
C LEU A 219 -11.38 56.76 12.33
N SER A 220 -11.22 57.45 11.21
CA SER A 220 -11.83 57.08 9.93
C SER A 220 -10.75 56.78 8.90
N TYR A 221 -10.70 55.56 8.37
CA TYR A 221 -9.70 55.13 7.38
C TYR A 221 -10.38 54.37 6.25
N LEU A 222 -10.16 54.79 4.99
CA LEU A 222 -10.75 54.19 3.78
C LEU A 222 -12.26 53.88 3.91
N ASN A 223 -13.07 54.87 4.35
CA ASN A 223 -14.51 54.77 4.59
C ASN A 223 -14.97 53.81 5.70
N ARG A 224 -14.06 53.38 6.58
CA ARG A 224 -14.38 52.62 7.79
C ARG A 224 -14.14 53.44 9.05
N ARG A 225 -15.01 53.25 10.04
CA ARG A 225 -15.00 53.93 11.33
C ARG A 225 -14.41 53.01 12.40
N PHE A 226 -13.54 53.56 13.25
CA PHE A 226 -12.82 52.85 14.30
C PHE A 226 -13.03 53.57 15.63
N ASP A 227 -13.86 53.01 16.51
CA ASP A 227 -14.03 53.59 17.85
C ASP A 227 -12.90 53.12 18.80
N ASN A 228 -12.39 54.06 19.58
CA ASN A 228 -11.29 53.96 20.55
C ASN A 228 -10.03 53.23 20.02
N PRO A 229 -9.44 53.68 18.90
CA PRO A 229 -8.39 52.92 18.21
C PRO A 229 -7.10 52.83 19.04
N GLN A 230 -6.78 53.84 19.86
CA GLN A 230 -5.59 53.84 20.73
C GLN A 230 -5.73 52.87 21.90
N GLU A 231 -6.90 52.80 22.53
CA GLU A 231 -7.17 51.86 23.62
C GLU A 231 -7.06 50.42 23.13
N LYS A 232 -7.66 50.11 21.97
CA LYS A 232 -7.58 48.78 21.35
C LYS A 232 -6.16 48.41 20.94
N LEU A 233 -5.40 49.36 20.41
CA LEU A 233 -3.99 49.16 20.07
C LEU A 233 -3.16 48.85 21.33
N LEU A 234 -3.38 49.57 22.43
CA LEU A 234 -2.68 49.33 23.70
C LEU A 234 -3.07 48.00 24.34
N GLU A 235 -4.36 47.66 24.36
CA GLU A 235 -4.87 46.41 24.90
C GLU A 235 -4.24 45.21 24.18
N GLY A 236 -4.28 45.22 22.84
CA GLY A 236 -3.67 44.18 22.02
C GLY A 236 -2.15 44.11 22.17
N LEU A 237 -1.44 45.25 22.24
CA LEU A 237 0.01 45.25 22.46
C LEU A 237 0.38 44.77 23.87
N GLY A 238 -0.46 45.03 24.88
CA GLY A 238 -0.30 44.52 26.24
C GLY A 238 -0.37 42.99 26.28
N MET A 239 -1.39 42.42 25.63
CA MET A 239 -1.53 40.96 25.47
C MET A 239 -0.36 40.35 24.69
N ALA A 240 0.01 40.96 23.55
CA ALA A 240 1.12 40.48 22.72
C ALA A 240 2.50 40.60 23.40
N ALA A 241 2.67 41.53 24.35
CA ALA A 241 3.90 41.69 25.13
C ALA A 241 4.16 40.54 26.11
N GLU A 242 3.16 39.74 26.44
CA GLU A 242 3.35 38.48 27.19
C GLU A 242 3.99 37.40 26.33
N LEU A 243 3.64 37.36 25.05
CA LEU A 243 4.08 36.36 24.07
C LEU A 243 5.38 36.75 23.35
N CYS A 244 5.65 38.05 23.18
CA CYS A 244 6.81 38.56 22.46
C CYS A 244 7.61 39.60 23.29
N PRO A 245 8.82 39.24 23.77
CA PRO A 245 9.68 40.15 24.52
C PRO A 245 10.05 41.44 23.75
N ALA A 246 10.19 41.37 22.43
CA ALA A 246 10.49 42.53 21.60
C ALA A 246 9.37 43.59 21.65
N ILE A 247 8.10 43.15 21.63
CA ILE A 247 6.94 44.02 21.81
C ILE A 247 6.95 44.66 23.20
N ARG A 248 7.26 43.88 24.24
CA ARG A 248 7.40 44.42 25.61
C ARG A 248 8.46 45.51 25.71
N ARG A 249 9.57 45.40 24.98
CA ARG A 249 10.59 46.46 24.92
C ARG A 249 10.04 47.73 24.25
N SER A 250 9.25 47.60 23.19
CA SER A 250 8.67 48.74 22.47
C SER A 250 7.71 49.57 23.33
N LEU A 251 6.98 48.93 24.25
CA LEU A 251 6.00 49.58 25.14
C LEU A 251 6.60 50.61 26.11
N LYS A 252 7.93 50.70 26.21
CA LYS A 252 8.62 51.77 26.95
C LYS A 252 8.54 53.13 26.24
N ASN A 253 8.25 53.13 24.95
CA ASN A 253 8.07 54.34 24.16
C ASN A 253 6.64 54.89 24.33
N GLN A 254 6.48 56.21 24.22
CA GLN A 254 5.16 56.86 24.40
C GLN A 254 4.17 56.52 23.28
N SER A 255 4.64 56.14 22.10
CA SER A 255 3.81 55.81 20.93
C SER A 255 4.45 54.64 20.16
N PRO A 256 4.34 53.40 20.66
CA PRO A 256 4.98 52.24 20.04
C PRO A 256 4.33 51.90 18.70
N ASP A 257 5.08 52.01 17.62
CA ASP A 257 4.64 51.67 16.25
C ASP A 257 5.39 50.45 15.67
N SER A 258 6.51 50.08 16.27
CA SER A 258 7.31 48.91 15.89
C SER A 258 8.24 48.40 17.02
N ALA A 259 8.78 47.20 16.86
CA ALA A 259 9.88 46.67 17.65
C ALA A 259 11.06 46.23 16.76
N THR A 260 12.28 46.41 17.27
CA THR A 260 13.48 45.84 16.65
C THR A 260 13.78 44.45 17.21
N LEU A 261 14.18 43.55 16.30
CA LEU A 261 14.55 42.16 16.59
C LEU A 261 15.99 41.90 16.11
N SER A 262 16.75 41.15 16.91
CA SER A 262 18.00 40.53 16.43
C SER A 262 17.71 39.38 15.46
N ASP A 263 18.72 38.89 14.74
CA ASP A 263 18.55 37.73 13.83
C ASP A 263 18.03 36.48 14.57
N GLN A 264 18.47 36.29 15.82
CA GLN A 264 18.01 35.19 16.66
C GLN A 264 16.56 35.38 17.12
N GLU A 265 16.19 36.60 17.51
CA GLU A 265 14.81 36.94 17.88
C GLU A 265 13.87 36.85 16.68
N ALA A 266 14.31 37.25 15.49
CA ALA A 266 13.55 37.14 14.24
C ALA A 266 13.35 35.68 13.84
N PHE A 267 14.39 34.84 13.96
CA PHE A 267 14.26 33.40 13.76
C PHE A 267 13.29 32.76 14.75
N GLN A 268 13.38 33.10 16.04
CA GLN A 268 12.44 32.63 17.06
C GLN A 268 11.01 33.11 16.76
N PHE A 269 10.85 34.33 16.26
CA PHE A 269 9.56 34.85 15.84
C PHE A 269 8.95 34.04 14.69
N LEU A 270 9.73 33.76 13.64
CA LEU A 270 9.29 32.98 12.48
C LEU A 270 8.98 31.52 12.82
N ARG A 271 9.69 30.93 13.79
CA ARG A 271 9.51 29.52 14.19
C ARG A 271 8.35 29.30 15.17
N GLU A 272 8.21 30.19 16.15
CA GLU A 272 7.39 29.96 17.34
C GLU A 272 6.42 31.11 17.64
N VAL A 273 6.93 32.34 17.79
CA VAL A 273 6.12 33.46 18.32
C VAL A 273 5.01 33.86 17.35
N SER A 274 5.25 33.80 16.04
CA SER A 274 4.22 34.05 15.02
C SER A 274 3.00 33.16 15.19
N ARG A 275 3.21 31.85 15.39
CA ARG A 275 2.13 30.87 15.63
C ARG A 275 1.40 31.10 16.94
N LEU A 276 2.12 31.49 18.00
CA LEU A 276 1.51 31.82 19.29
C LEU A 276 0.65 33.09 19.19
N LEU A 277 1.11 34.10 18.45
CA LEU A 277 0.34 35.33 18.21
C LEU A 277 -0.90 35.06 17.34
N GLU A 278 -0.77 34.28 16.26
CA GLU A 278 -1.91 33.85 15.45
C GLU A 278 -2.93 33.03 16.28
N GLY A 279 -2.44 32.12 17.11
CA GLY A 279 -3.27 31.32 18.02
C GLY A 279 -4.00 32.15 19.08
N ALA A 280 -3.46 33.32 19.45
CA ALA A 280 -4.08 34.29 20.34
C ALA A 280 -5.05 35.26 19.62
N GLY A 281 -5.28 35.09 18.31
CA GLY A 281 -6.22 35.90 17.54
C GLY A 281 -5.61 37.10 16.81
N PHE A 282 -4.29 37.29 16.88
CA PHE A 282 -3.60 38.37 16.17
C PHE A 282 -3.37 38.03 14.69
N GLY A 283 -3.37 39.04 13.82
CA GLY A 283 -2.88 38.89 12.47
C GLY A 283 -1.34 38.83 12.46
N VAL A 284 -0.73 37.91 11.73
CA VAL A 284 0.72 37.91 11.54
C VAL A 284 1.06 37.82 10.06
N MET A 285 1.98 38.68 9.61
CA MET A 285 2.50 38.70 8.26
C MET A 285 4.00 38.44 8.31
N ILE A 286 4.38 37.27 7.81
CA ILE A 286 5.78 36.85 7.66
C ILE A 286 6.26 37.07 6.22
N PRO A 287 7.58 37.19 5.99
CA PRO A 287 8.11 37.34 4.65
C PRO A 287 7.79 36.12 3.75
N PRO A 288 7.47 36.34 2.45
CA PRO A 288 6.98 35.28 1.56
C PRO A 288 7.97 34.12 1.32
N TRP A 289 9.28 34.36 1.46
CA TRP A 289 10.32 33.33 1.27
C TRP A 289 10.39 32.30 2.42
N TRP A 290 9.82 32.58 3.60
CA TRP A 290 9.87 31.64 4.73
C TRP A 290 9.13 30.33 4.44
N ASN A 291 8.07 30.40 3.63
CA ASN A 291 7.23 29.25 3.29
C ASN A 291 7.64 28.57 1.97
N THR A 292 8.68 29.04 1.28
CA THR A 292 9.15 28.42 0.03
C THR A 292 10.18 27.31 0.28
N PRO A 293 10.07 26.14 -0.39
CA PRO A 293 11.01 25.01 -0.24
C PRO A 293 12.47 25.32 -0.59
N ASP A 294 12.73 26.38 -1.36
CA ASP A 294 14.05 26.72 -1.92
C ASP A 294 15.02 27.38 -0.95
N THR A 295 14.63 27.59 0.30
CA THR A 295 15.46 28.23 1.33
C THR A 295 16.25 27.24 2.20
N ARG A 296 16.19 25.94 1.89
CA ARG A 296 16.89 24.86 2.62
C ARG A 296 18.09 24.34 1.82
N LEU A 297 19.17 24.01 2.53
CA LEU A 297 20.33 23.31 1.97
C LEU A 297 19.96 21.90 1.49
N ARG A 298 20.46 21.52 0.32
CA ARG A 298 20.25 20.20 -0.29
C ARG A 298 21.54 19.67 -0.91
N VAL A 299 21.56 18.36 -1.14
CA VAL A 299 22.67 17.68 -1.82
C VAL A 299 22.21 17.22 -3.21
N ARG A 300 23.05 17.48 -4.21
CA ARG A 300 22.88 17.06 -5.61
C ARG A 300 23.98 16.06 -5.96
N ALA A 301 23.61 14.91 -6.52
CA ALA A 301 24.57 13.94 -7.05
C ALA A 301 24.81 14.22 -8.54
N VAL A 302 26.05 14.23 -9.00
CA VAL A 302 26.41 14.27 -10.42
C VAL A 302 27.06 12.94 -10.79
N LEU A 303 26.37 12.14 -11.59
CA LEU A 303 26.81 10.82 -12.04
C LEU A 303 27.35 10.92 -13.47
N GLN A 304 28.63 10.63 -13.66
CA GLN A 304 29.30 10.58 -14.95
C GLN A 304 29.73 9.14 -15.26
N GLY A 305 29.25 8.60 -16.37
CA GLY A 305 29.63 7.26 -16.83
C GLY A 305 31.14 7.14 -16.99
N ALA A 306 31.77 6.17 -16.33
CA ALA A 306 33.14 5.80 -16.66
C ALA A 306 33.10 4.67 -17.69
N SER A 307 33.82 4.84 -18.79
CA SER A 307 34.04 3.78 -19.77
C SER A 307 34.89 2.67 -19.14
N ASP A 308 34.39 1.43 -19.14
CA ASP A 308 35.15 0.27 -18.67
C ASP A 308 36.36 0.01 -19.61
N ASP A 309 37.52 -0.27 -19.02
CA ASP A 309 38.81 -0.50 -19.70
C ASP A 309 38.85 -1.85 -20.46
N ARG A 310 37.69 -2.52 -20.59
CA ARG A 310 37.50 -3.85 -21.20
C ARG A 310 36.99 -3.84 -22.65
N GLY A 311 36.89 -2.67 -23.26
CA GLY A 311 36.83 -2.57 -24.73
C GLY A 311 35.51 -2.94 -25.41
N ASP A 312 34.41 -3.16 -24.68
CA ASP A 312 33.11 -3.52 -25.29
C ASP A 312 32.00 -2.47 -25.11
N GLY A 313 32.31 -1.30 -24.54
CA GLY A 313 31.44 -0.11 -24.53
C GLY A 313 30.04 -0.26 -23.90
N THR A 314 29.69 -1.43 -23.35
CA THR A 314 28.36 -1.78 -22.87
C THR A 314 28.29 -1.68 -21.35
N LEU A 315 27.51 -0.70 -20.86
CA LEU A 315 27.23 -0.52 -19.44
C LEU A 315 26.34 -1.67 -18.92
N ASN A 316 26.84 -2.37 -17.90
CA ASN A 316 26.11 -3.41 -17.17
C ASN A 316 25.96 -3.05 -15.68
N MET A 317 25.19 -3.84 -14.93
CA MET A 317 24.87 -3.57 -13.52
C MET A 317 26.11 -3.49 -12.59
N ASP A 318 27.21 -4.14 -12.96
CA ASP A 318 28.46 -4.17 -12.21
C ASP A 318 29.49 -3.14 -12.71
N SER A 319 29.18 -2.41 -13.80
CA SER A 319 30.03 -1.36 -14.36
C SER A 319 30.19 -0.22 -13.35
N ILE A 320 31.35 0.41 -13.38
CA ILE A 320 31.69 1.49 -12.44
C ILE A 320 31.32 2.83 -13.10
N VAL A 321 30.60 3.66 -12.35
CA VAL A 321 30.23 5.02 -12.70
C VAL A 321 30.95 5.94 -11.72
N SER A 322 31.57 6.99 -12.25
CA SER A 322 32.14 8.02 -11.40
C SER A 322 31.03 8.94 -10.90
N TYR A 323 31.07 9.31 -9.63
CA TYR A 323 30.12 10.27 -9.07
C TYR A 323 30.86 11.39 -8.37
N ASP A 324 30.25 12.57 -8.41
CA ASP A 324 30.66 13.74 -7.67
C ASP A 324 29.46 14.29 -6.90
N TRP A 325 29.69 14.79 -5.69
CA TRP A 325 28.64 15.38 -4.87
C TRP A 325 28.75 16.89 -4.88
N GLU A 326 27.68 17.55 -5.31
CA GLU A 326 27.56 19.01 -5.27
C GLU A 326 26.56 19.43 -4.20
N MET A 327 26.86 20.48 -3.45
CA MET A 327 25.86 21.12 -2.59
C MET A 327 25.08 22.16 -3.37
N ALA A 328 23.77 22.16 -3.17
CA ALA A 328 22.88 23.10 -3.82
C ALA A 328 21.99 23.81 -2.78
N LEU A 329 21.68 25.07 -3.09
CA LEU A 329 20.72 25.90 -2.38
C LEU A 329 19.65 26.32 -3.39
N GLY A 330 18.47 25.69 -3.31
CA GLY A 330 17.51 25.73 -4.41
C GLY A 330 18.13 25.10 -5.66
N ASP A 331 18.23 25.86 -6.75
CA ASP A 331 18.82 25.41 -8.02
C ASP A 331 20.33 25.70 -8.15
N GLU A 332 20.88 26.58 -7.31
CA GLU A 332 22.25 27.08 -7.43
C GLU A 332 23.25 26.23 -6.62
N THR A 333 24.40 25.93 -7.21
CA THR A 333 25.50 25.22 -6.54
C THR A 333 26.30 26.14 -5.61
N LEU A 334 26.64 25.66 -4.43
CA LEU A 334 27.32 26.43 -3.38
C LEU A 334 28.74 25.90 -3.19
N THR A 335 29.75 26.77 -3.31
CA THR A 335 31.15 26.33 -3.15
C THR A 335 31.53 26.19 -1.67
N ARG A 336 32.61 25.44 -1.40
CA ARG A 336 33.15 25.30 -0.04
C ARG A 336 33.45 26.64 0.62
N ASP A 337 34.18 27.50 -0.08
CA ASP A 337 34.55 28.83 0.44
C ASP A 337 33.32 29.74 0.65
N GLU A 338 32.26 29.56 -0.14
CA GLU A 338 30.99 30.27 0.09
C GLU A 338 30.31 29.77 1.35
N PHE A 339 30.22 28.45 1.57
CA PHE A 339 29.61 27.89 2.77
C PHE A 339 30.40 28.19 4.04
N GLU A 340 31.73 28.05 4.03
CA GLU A 340 32.57 28.34 5.20
C GLU A 340 32.40 29.80 5.65
N ARG A 341 32.22 30.74 4.70
CA ARG A 341 31.85 32.13 4.98
C ARG A 341 30.46 32.26 5.60
N LEU A 342 29.47 31.49 5.14
CA LEU A 342 28.11 31.50 5.69
C LEU A 342 28.04 30.88 7.09
N ALA A 343 28.74 29.76 7.31
CA ALA A 343 28.82 29.08 8.61
C ALA A 343 29.54 29.95 9.67
N ALA A 344 30.52 30.75 9.26
CA ALA A 344 31.22 31.68 10.14
C ALA A 344 30.31 32.78 10.73
N LEU A 345 29.20 33.12 10.07
CA LEU A 345 28.26 34.15 10.54
C LEU A 345 27.46 33.72 11.78
N LYS A 346 27.45 32.42 12.14
CA LYS A 346 26.81 31.83 13.34
C LYS A 346 25.37 32.31 13.61
N THR A 347 24.66 32.69 12.55
CA THR A 347 23.28 33.19 12.59
C THR A 347 22.40 32.27 11.75
N PRO A 348 21.18 31.94 12.22
CA PRO A 348 20.32 31.00 11.51
C PRO A 348 19.72 31.57 10.23
N LEU A 349 19.62 32.89 10.10
CA LEU A 349 19.11 33.58 8.92
C LEU A 349 20.26 34.30 8.22
N VAL A 350 20.62 33.84 7.02
CA VAL A 350 21.73 34.44 6.25
C VAL A 350 21.25 34.81 4.85
N GLN A 351 21.72 35.95 4.34
CA GLN A 351 21.43 36.36 2.98
C GLN A 351 22.50 35.86 2.01
N VAL A 352 22.11 34.99 1.07
CA VAL A 352 22.97 34.47 0.00
C VAL A 352 22.49 35.06 -1.32
N ARG A 353 23.35 35.85 -1.99
CA ARG A 353 23.08 36.44 -3.31
C ARG A 353 21.71 37.16 -3.38
N GLY A 354 21.35 37.88 -2.32
CA GLY A 354 20.09 38.62 -2.22
C GLY A 354 18.89 37.82 -1.68
N ARG A 355 18.99 36.51 -1.49
CA ARG A 355 17.93 35.64 -0.95
C ARG A 355 18.19 35.23 0.50
N TRP A 356 17.16 35.20 1.34
CA TRP A 356 17.28 34.73 2.73
C TRP A 356 17.23 33.21 2.80
N VAL A 357 18.18 32.64 3.56
CA VAL A 357 18.40 31.20 3.69
C VAL A 357 18.37 30.83 5.16
N LEU A 358 17.75 29.69 5.47
CA LEU A 358 17.75 29.12 6.81
C LEU A 358 18.92 28.13 6.95
N LEU A 359 19.86 28.44 7.82
CA LEU A 359 20.94 27.56 8.23
C LEU A 359 20.65 27.04 9.64
N GLN A 360 20.26 25.77 9.75
CA GLN A 360 20.10 25.16 11.07
C GLN A 360 21.47 24.72 11.61
N PRO A 361 21.79 24.94 12.90
CA PRO A 361 23.11 24.62 13.45
C PRO A 361 23.52 23.15 13.28
N ASP A 362 22.58 22.22 13.41
CA ASP A 362 22.73 20.78 13.19
C ASP A 362 23.04 20.42 11.72
N GLN A 363 22.53 21.21 10.77
CA GLN A 363 22.88 21.03 9.36
C GLN A 363 24.31 21.47 9.05
N ILE A 364 24.87 22.44 9.79
CA ILE A 364 26.25 22.90 9.56
C ILE A 364 27.25 21.80 9.86
N ASP A 365 27.11 21.14 11.01
CA ASP A 365 27.98 20.03 11.40
C ASP A 365 27.84 18.84 10.42
N SER A 366 26.61 18.57 9.97
CA SER A 366 26.33 17.52 8.97
C SER A 366 26.97 17.83 7.61
N VAL A 367 26.95 19.10 7.17
CA VAL A 367 27.60 19.59 5.94
C VAL A 367 29.13 19.48 6.01
N VAL A 368 29.72 19.86 7.14
CA VAL A 368 31.18 19.74 7.34
C VAL A 368 31.58 18.27 7.32
N ALA A 369 30.86 17.41 8.05
CA ALA A 369 31.10 15.97 8.04
C ALA A 369 30.92 15.36 6.63
N PHE A 370 29.93 15.82 5.87
CA PHE A 370 29.70 15.40 4.50
C PHE A 370 30.90 15.69 3.59
N TRP A 371 31.43 16.91 3.60
CA TRP A 371 32.61 17.26 2.80
C TRP A 371 33.90 16.58 3.27
N GLU A 372 34.03 16.25 4.55
CA GLU A 372 35.16 15.47 5.03
C GLU A 372 35.08 14.01 4.59
N LYS A 373 33.87 13.43 4.56
CA LYS A 373 33.62 12.03 4.23
C LYS A 373 33.62 11.75 2.73
N HIS A 374 33.12 12.68 1.91
CA HIS A 374 32.99 12.53 0.46
C HIS A 374 34.03 13.34 -0.32
N ARG A 375 35.29 13.36 0.15
CA ARG A 375 36.39 14.04 -0.54
C ARG A 375 36.74 13.33 -1.86
N GLY A 376 36.28 13.90 -2.97
CA GLY A 376 36.70 13.56 -4.33
C GLY A 376 35.67 12.75 -5.12
N ARG A 377 35.97 12.52 -6.40
CA ARG A 377 35.16 11.66 -7.28
C ARG A 377 35.18 10.23 -6.74
N GLY A 378 34.03 9.75 -6.30
CA GLY A 378 33.87 8.37 -5.89
C GLY A 378 33.54 7.47 -7.08
N MET A 379 33.65 6.16 -6.85
CA MET A 379 33.22 5.14 -7.78
C MET A 379 32.02 4.40 -7.19
N LEU A 380 30.89 4.39 -7.91
CA LEU A 380 29.71 3.59 -7.59
C LEU A 380 29.48 2.58 -8.70
N GLN A 381 28.78 1.50 -8.40
CA GLN A 381 28.30 0.62 -9.46
C GLN A 381 27.02 1.19 -10.07
N VAL A 382 26.74 0.85 -11.33
CA VAL A 382 25.51 1.24 -12.03
C VAL A 382 24.25 0.91 -11.20
N ARG A 383 24.24 -0.21 -10.46
CA ARG A 383 23.12 -0.53 -9.55
C ARG A 383 22.84 0.54 -8.49
N ASP A 384 23.89 1.07 -7.87
CA ASP A 384 23.77 2.03 -6.78
C ASP A 384 23.38 3.40 -7.35
N ALA A 385 23.98 3.77 -8.50
CA ALA A 385 23.59 4.92 -9.30
C ALA A 385 22.12 4.88 -9.73
N LEU A 386 21.63 3.73 -10.20
CA LEU A 386 20.24 3.54 -10.61
C LEU A 386 19.28 3.60 -9.42
N ALA A 387 19.66 3.02 -8.28
CA ALA A 387 18.87 3.12 -7.05
C ALA A 387 18.77 4.58 -6.58
N LEU A 388 19.88 5.33 -6.58
CA LEU A 388 19.91 6.76 -6.27
C LEU A 388 18.99 7.55 -7.20
N ALA A 389 19.11 7.35 -8.52
CA ALA A 389 18.34 8.10 -9.50
C ALA A 389 16.84 7.78 -9.51
N LEU A 390 16.45 6.55 -9.14
CA LEU A 390 15.05 6.16 -8.98
C LEU A 390 14.45 6.59 -7.62
N GLY A 391 15.19 7.36 -6.82
CA GLY A 391 14.74 7.95 -5.57
C GLY A 391 14.78 7.00 -4.37
N ALA A 392 15.81 6.13 -4.29
CA ALA A 392 15.97 5.19 -3.17
C ALA A 392 16.70 5.77 -1.95
N GLN A 393 17.23 6.99 -2.02
CA GLN A 393 17.80 7.67 -0.85
C GLN A 393 17.25 9.10 -0.81
N ASP A 394 16.37 9.36 0.15
CA ASP A 394 15.84 10.70 0.40
C ASP A 394 16.82 11.54 1.24
N GLU A 395 17.74 10.90 1.97
CA GLU A 395 18.74 11.54 2.82
C GLU A 395 20.11 10.84 2.75
N LEU A 396 21.18 11.64 2.70
CA LEU A 396 22.57 11.20 2.76
C LEU A 396 23.29 11.99 3.86
N ASP A 397 23.82 11.28 4.86
CA ASP A 397 24.53 11.86 6.02
C ASP A 397 23.76 13.02 6.70
N GLY A 398 22.42 12.92 6.74
CA GLY A 398 21.53 13.91 7.37
C GLY A 398 21.10 15.07 6.44
N LEU A 399 21.50 15.05 5.17
CA LEU A 399 21.12 16.05 4.17
C LEU A 399 20.17 15.45 3.11
N PRO A 400 19.11 16.18 2.70
CA PRO A 400 18.17 15.68 1.71
C PRO A 400 18.81 15.63 0.31
N VAL A 401 18.73 14.46 -0.34
CA VAL A 401 19.17 14.27 -1.73
C VAL A 401 17.97 14.55 -2.63
N THR A 402 18.06 15.59 -3.48
CA THR A 402 16.89 16.05 -4.26
C THR A 402 17.05 15.97 -5.77
N GLU A 403 18.27 15.93 -6.28
CA GLU A 403 18.51 15.89 -7.71
C GLU A 403 19.73 15.02 -8.03
N VAL A 404 19.58 14.15 -9.03
CA VAL A 404 20.67 13.35 -9.59
C VAL A 404 20.84 13.79 -11.04
N ARG A 405 21.95 14.47 -11.35
CA ARG A 405 22.33 14.78 -12.72
C ARG A 405 23.04 13.58 -13.31
N LEU A 406 22.55 13.13 -14.46
CA LEU A 406 22.99 11.91 -15.13
C LEU A 406 23.66 12.31 -16.43
N ASP A 407 24.74 11.60 -16.79
CA ASP A 407 25.26 11.62 -18.15
C ASP A 407 24.20 11.14 -19.17
N ASP A 408 24.28 11.60 -20.42
CA ASP A 408 23.27 11.36 -21.46
C ASP A 408 22.93 9.88 -21.62
N THR A 409 23.95 9.00 -21.54
CA THR A 409 23.80 7.55 -21.64
C THR A 409 22.97 6.96 -20.49
N ILE A 410 23.19 7.44 -19.26
CA ILE A 410 22.47 6.97 -18.07
C ILE A 410 21.07 7.60 -18.00
N GLN A 411 20.94 8.83 -18.48
CA GLN A 411 19.66 9.51 -18.64
C GLN A 411 18.77 8.80 -19.66
N GLU A 412 19.32 8.35 -20.79
CA GLU A 412 18.62 7.52 -21.78
C GLU A 412 18.17 6.18 -21.18
N LEU A 413 19.05 5.52 -20.41
CA LEU A 413 18.69 4.29 -19.70
C LEU A 413 17.52 4.51 -18.73
N ILE A 414 17.59 5.53 -17.88
CA ILE A 414 16.58 5.81 -16.86
C ILE A 414 15.26 6.27 -17.48
N SER A 415 15.30 7.12 -18.50
CA SER A 415 14.11 7.58 -19.21
C SER A 415 13.40 6.40 -19.88
N ASN A 416 14.12 5.51 -20.56
CA ASN A 416 13.52 4.30 -21.16
C ASN A 416 13.02 3.29 -20.12
N LEU A 417 13.70 3.18 -18.97
CA LEU A 417 13.27 2.32 -17.84
C LEU A 417 12.00 2.83 -17.15
N THR A 418 11.82 4.15 -17.06
CA THR A 418 10.67 4.79 -16.40
C THR A 418 9.50 5.00 -17.35
N HIS A 419 9.76 5.32 -18.62
CA HIS A 419 8.78 5.57 -19.67
C HIS A 419 8.77 4.45 -20.71
N LYS A 420 8.17 3.30 -20.37
CA LYS A 420 8.07 2.10 -21.23
C LYS A 420 7.51 2.35 -22.64
N THR A 421 6.78 3.44 -22.84
CA THR A 421 6.08 3.77 -24.09
C THR A 421 6.99 4.28 -25.22
N GLN A 422 8.26 4.59 -24.95
CA GLN A 422 9.21 5.12 -25.94
C GLN A 422 10.17 4.08 -26.53
N LEU A 423 10.03 2.80 -26.15
CA LEU A 423 10.91 1.75 -26.65
C LEU A 423 10.71 1.53 -28.16
N ALA A 424 11.81 1.52 -28.90
CA ALA A 424 11.80 1.16 -30.31
C ALA A 424 11.30 -0.28 -30.46
N LEU A 425 10.25 -0.46 -31.26
CA LEU A 425 9.70 -1.78 -31.53
C LEU A 425 10.67 -2.56 -32.41
N ILE A 426 10.96 -3.79 -32.01
CA ILE A 426 11.78 -4.72 -32.78
C ILE A 426 10.85 -5.56 -33.65
N ASP A 427 11.21 -5.71 -34.91
CA ASP A 427 10.51 -6.59 -35.83
C ASP A 427 10.61 -8.06 -35.38
N ARG A 428 9.69 -8.89 -35.89
CA ARG A 428 9.75 -10.34 -35.66
C ARG A 428 11.08 -10.89 -36.21
N PRO A 429 11.78 -11.78 -35.46
CA PRO A 429 13.00 -12.41 -35.95
C PRO A 429 12.75 -13.24 -37.20
N GLU A 430 13.73 -13.30 -38.10
CA GLU A 430 13.67 -14.20 -39.25
C GLU A 430 13.55 -15.66 -38.77
N GLY A 431 12.97 -16.58 -39.54
CA GLY A 431 12.83 -17.99 -39.11
C GLY A 431 11.86 -18.27 -37.96
N PHE A 432 11.34 -17.24 -37.24
CA PHE A 432 10.23 -17.44 -36.30
C PHE A 432 9.00 -17.92 -37.09
N GLN A 433 8.26 -18.93 -36.63
CA GLN A 433 7.09 -19.51 -37.31
C GLN A 433 5.79 -19.23 -36.54
N GLY A 434 5.23 -18.04 -36.72
CA GLY A 434 3.96 -17.60 -36.10
C GLY A 434 3.87 -16.08 -36.02
N GLU A 435 2.71 -15.51 -35.75
CA GLU A 435 2.56 -14.05 -35.64
C GLU A 435 2.56 -13.60 -34.18
N LEU A 436 3.51 -12.72 -33.83
CA LEU A 436 3.51 -12.03 -32.55
C LEU A 436 2.45 -10.94 -32.57
N ARG A 437 1.59 -10.92 -31.55
CA ARG A 437 0.60 -9.85 -31.34
C ARG A 437 1.28 -8.52 -30.98
N PRO A 438 0.61 -7.37 -31.17
CA PRO A 438 1.20 -6.06 -30.86
C PRO A 438 1.79 -5.96 -29.45
N TYR A 439 1.06 -6.45 -28.44
CA TYR A 439 1.57 -6.48 -27.07
C TYR A 439 2.79 -7.44 -26.95
N GLN A 440 2.81 -8.57 -27.64
CA GLN A 440 3.95 -9.50 -27.62
C GLN A 440 5.19 -8.88 -28.27
N VAL A 441 5.02 -8.09 -29.33
CA VAL A 441 6.10 -7.31 -29.95
C VAL A 441 6.66 -6.27 -28.97
N GLN A 442 5.79 -5.54 -28.26
CA GLN A 442 6.23 -4.63 -27.19
C GLN A 442 6.97 -5.36 -26.07
N GLY A 443 6.50 -6.55 -25.68
CA GLY A 443 7.14 -7.35 -24.64
C GLY A 443 8.51 -7.87 -25.07
N LEU A 444 8.64 -8.36 -26.31
CA LEU A 444 9.91 -8.73 -26.92
C LEU A 444 10.89 -7.54 -26.95
N SER A 445 10.41 -6.38 -27.40
CA SER A 445 11.21 -5.15 -27.48
C SER A 445 11.72 -4.71 -26.09
N TRP A 446 10.86 -4.80 -25.08
CA TRP A 446 11.23 -4.54 -23.68
C TRP A 446 12.26 -5.54 -23.13
N LEU A 447 12.12 -6.83 -23.45
CA LEU A 447 13.09 -7.84 -23.06
C LEU A 447 14.46 -7.59 -23.71
N ALA A 448 14.48 -7.30 -25.01
CA ALA A 448 15.70 -7.00 -25.75
C ALA A 448 16.38 -5.70 -25.27
N PHE A 449 15.60 -4.69 -24.86
CA PHE A 449 16.13 -3.50 -24.21
C PHE A 449 16.86 -3.86 -22.91
N LEU A 450 16.19 -4.56 -21.98
CA LEU A 450 16.82 -4.94 -20.71
C LEU A 450 18.06 -5.82 -20.91
N ARG A 451 18.01 -6.72 -21.89
CA ARG A 451 19.14 -7.56 -22.30
C ARG A 451 20.36 -6.75 -22.71
N ARG A 452 20.18 -5.71 -23.54
CA ARG A 452 21.25 -4.84 -24.03
C ARG A 452 22.03 -4.16 -22.89
N TRP A 453 21.33 -3.88 -21.79
CA TRP A 453 21.90 -3.25 -20.59
C TRP A 453 22.30 -4.25 -19.49
N GLY A 454 22.21 -5.55 -19.76
CA GLY A 454 22.52 -6.60 -18.78
C GLY A 454 21.59 -6.58 -17.54
N LEU A 455 20.38 -6.04 -17.68
CA LEU A 455 19.40 -5.91 -16.61
C LEU A 455 18.45 -7.11 -16.64
N GLY A 456 18.24 -7.80 -15.53
CA GLY A 456 17.29 -8.91 -15.47
C GLY A 456 15.83 -8.47 -15.59
N ALA A 457 15.00 -9.31 -16.19
CA ALA A 457 13.61 -9.03 -16.51
C ALA A 457 12.63 -10.03 -15.90
N CYS A 458 11.50 -9.55 -15.38
CA CYS A 458 10.35 -10.35 -14.95
C CYS A 458 9.18 -10.14 -15.91
N LEU A 459 8.89 -11.13 -16.74
CA LEU A 459 7.69 -11.15 -17.57
C LEU A 459 6.56 -11.85 -16.81
N ALA A 460 5.67 -11.02 -16.29
CA ALA A 460 4.61 -11.38 -15.37
C ALA A 460 3.22 -11.25 -15.99
N ASP A 461 3.12 -11.41 -17.32
CA ASP A 461 1.86 -11.42 -18.04
C ASP A 461 0.93 -12.53 -17.53
N ASP A 462 -0.36 -12.27 -17.63
CA ASP A 462 -1.38 -13.23 -17.26
C ASP A 462 -1.26 -14.55 -18.04
N MET A 463 -1.73 -15.63 -17.43
CA MET A 463 -1.51 -16.98 -17.94
C MET A 463 -2.20 -17.18 -19.27
N GLY A 464 -1.44 -17.48 -20.32
CA GLY A 464 -2.00 -17.68 -21.66
C GLY A 464 -1.77 -16.53 -22.63
N LEU A 465 -1.18 -15.42 -22.19
CA LEU A 465 -0.77 -14.32 -23.08
C LEU A 465 0.52 -14.59 -23.89
N GLY A 466 1.07 -15.80 -23.82
CA GLY A 466 2.23 -16.20 -24.63
C GLY A 466 3.57 -15.67 -24.09
N LYS A 467 3.86 -15.88 -22.81
CA LYS A 467 5.18 -15.59 -22.22
C LYS A 467 6.30 -16.42 -22.85
N THR A 468 6.03 -17.72 -23.05
CA THR A 468 6.97 -18.68 -23.63
C THR A 468 7.36 -18.28 -25.05
N ILE A 469 6.41 -17.90 -25.90
CA ILE A 469 6.70 -17.48 -27.28
C ILE A 469 7.50 -16.17 -27.34
N GLN A 470 7.28 -15.24 -26.41
CA GLN A 470 8.08 -14.01 -26.30
C GLN A 470 9.54 -14.33 -25.90
N ALA A 471 9.73 -15.28 -24.98
CA ALA A 471 11.06 -15.75 -24.60
C ALA A 471 11.78 -16.50 -25.74
N ILE A 472 11.07 -17.33 -26.50
CA ILE A 472 11.63 -18.02 -27.68
C ILE A 472 12.03 -17.01 -28.76
N ALA A 473 11.17 -16.00 -29.02
CA ALA A 473 11.46 -14.95 -29.97
C ALA A 473 12.71 -14.13 -29.57
N LEU A 474 12.89 -13.85 -28.28
CA LEU A 474 14.10 -13.19 -27.76
C LEU A 474 15.36 -14.00 -28.08
N VAL A 475 15.38 -15.29 -27.73
CA VAL A 475 16.56 -16.15 -27.96
C VAL A 475 16.89 -16.27 -29.44
N LEU A 476 15.88 -16.35 -30.30
CA LEU A 476 16.07 -16.41 -31.75
C LEU A 476 16.63 -15.09 -32.32
N ASP A 477 16.10 -13.95 -31.88
CA ASP A 477 16.61 -12.61 -32.24
C ASP A 477 18.09 -12.45 -31.86
N GLU A 478 18.44 -12.86 -30.64
CA GLU A 478 19.81 -12.79 -30.14
C GLU A 478 20.75 -13.68 -30.94
N LYS A 479 20.36 -14.93 -31.21
CA LYS A 479 21.18 -15.88 -31.97
C LYS A 479 21.46 -15.40 -33.40
N GLN A 480 20.53 -14.66 -34.00
CA GLN A 480 20.70 -14.07 -35.32
C GLN A 480 21.68 -12.90 -35.31
N ARG A 481 21.62 -12.06 -34.28
CA ARG A 481 22.56 -10.94 -34.11
C ARG A 481 23.95 -11.39 -33.71
N GLU A 482 24.03 -12.44 -32.90
CA GLU A 482 25.28 -12.99 -32.37
C GLU A 482 25.30 -14.53 -32.54
N PRO A 483 25.73 -15.04 -33.72
CA PRO A 483 25.75 -16.48 -34.01
C PRO A 483 26.61 -17.30 -33.04
N ASP A 484 27.65 -16.70 -32.45
CA ASP A 484 28.56 -17.36 -31.51
C ASP A 484 28.15 -17.18 -30.04
N MET A 485 26.93 -16.67 -29.78
CA MET A 485 26.37 -16.50 -28.44
C MET A 485 26.38 -17.83 -27.66
N ALA A 486 26.74 -17.75 -26.39
CA ALA A 486 26.69 -18.87 -25.46
C ALA A 486 25.25 -19.44 -25.32
N PRO A 487 25.08 -20.72 -24.92
CA PRO A 487 23.76 -21.32 -24.87
C PRO A 487 22.83 -20.63 -23.85
N THR A 488 21.52 -20.75 -24.10
CA THR A 488 20.47 -20.35 -23.15
C THR A 488 20.02 -21.54 -22.30
N LEU A 489 19.92 -21.36 -20.97
CA LEU A 489 19.34 -22.35 -20.06
C LEU A 489 17.90 -21.98 -19.71
N VAL A 490 16.96 -22.88 -19.99
CA VAL A 490 15.57 -22.81 -19.51
C VAL A 490 15.38 -23.75 -18.34
N VAL A 491 14.94 -23.22 -17.20
CA VAL A 491 14.59 -23.98 -15.99
C VAL A 491 13.09 -23.92 -15.77
N CYS A 492 12.40 -25.04 -15.92
CA CYS A 492 10.94 -25.11 -15.80
C CYS A 492 10.50 -26.25 -14.87
N PRO A 493 9.22 -26.30 -14.44
CA PRO A 493 8.66 -27.48 -13.79
C PRO A 493 8.77 -28.70 -14.70
N THR A 494 8.91 -29.90 -14.10
CA THR A 494 9.07 -31.16 -14.85
C THR A 494 7.98 -31.40 -15.89
N SER A 495 6.75 -30.97 -15.63
CA SER A 495 5.63 -31.10 -16.55
C SER A 495 5.69 -30.16 -17.76
N LEU A 496 6.51 -29.12 -17.73
CA LEU A 496 6.62 -28.13 -18.82
C LEU A 496 7.74 -28.42 -19.80
N VAL A 497 8.62 -29.38 -19.49
CA VAL A 497 9.76 -29.73 -20.34
C VAL A 497 9.28 -30.09 -21.76
N GLY A 498 8.29 -30.97 -21.87
CA GLY A 498 7.71 -31.34 -23.18
C GLY A 498 6.95 -30.20 -23.86
N ASN A 499 6.37 -29.27 -23.09
CA ASN A 499 5.70 -28.10 -23.66
C ASN A 499 6.71 -27.15 -24.30
N TRP A 500 7.79 -26.80 -23.60
CA TRP A 500 8.88 -25.99 -24.14
C TRP A 500 9.49 -26.62 -25.39
N GLN A 501 9.74 -27.93 -25.39
CA GLN A 501 10.26 -28.63 -26.55
C GLN A 501 9.34 -28.49 -27.77
N ARG A 502 8.03 -28.70 -27.59
CA ARG A 502 7.04 -28.55 -28.67
C ARG A 502 6.89 -27.12 -29.14
N GLU A 503 6.87 -26.15 -28.24
CA GLU A 503 6.77 -24.73 -28.61
C GLU A 503 8.01 -24.26 -29.37
N ILE A 504 9.22 -24.65 -28.98
CA ILE A 504 10.43 -24.32 -29.74
C ILE A 504 10.41 -24.98 -31.11
N ALA A 505 10.10 -26.28 -31.20
CA ALA A 505 10.00 -26.97 -32.49
C ALA A 505 8.95 -26.35 -33.42
N ARG A 506 7.87 -25.79 -32.86
CA ARG A 506 6.80 -25.12 -33.62
C ARG A 506 7.18 -23.71 -34.05
N PHE A 507 7.72 -22.88 -33.15
CA PHE A 507 7.89 -21.44 -33.37
C PHE A 507 9.30 -21.05 -33.80
N ALA A 508 10.32 -21.87 -33.51
CA ALA A 508 11.72 -21.62 -33.85
C ALA A 508 12.45 -22.93 -34.15
N PRO A 509 12.08 -23.67 -35.23
CA PRO A 509 12.62 -24.99 -35.52
C PRO A 509 14.12 -25.02 -35.83
N GLU A 510 14.71 -23.85 -36.12
CA GLU A 510 16.14 -23.69 -36.40
C GLU A 510 17.01 -23.77 -35.13
N LEU A 511 16.43 -23.55 -33.94
CA LEU A 511 17.17 -23.62 -32.68
C LEU A 511 17.49 -25.07 -32.31
N LYS A 512 18.77 -25.35 -32.01
CA LYS A 512 19.21 -26.65 -31.50
C LYS A 512 18.88 -26.76 -30.01
N VAL A 513 17.98 -27.68 -29.68
CA VAL A 513 17.51 -27.88 -28.30
C VAL A 513 18.08 -29.15 -27.67
N LEU A 514 18.69 -29.02 -26.49
CA LEU A 514 19.09 -30.13 -25.63
C LEU A 514 18.12 -30.26 -24.44
N VAL A 515 17.51 -31.44 -24.26
CA VAL A 515 16.68 -31.72 -23.07
C VAL A 515 17.54 -32.43 -22.01
N HIS A 516 17.97 -31.69 -20.99
CA HIS A 516 18.70 -32.22 -19.84
C HIS A 516 17.73 -32.77 -18.79
N HIS A 517 17.14 -33.92 -19.07
CA HIS A 517 16.17 -34.57 -18.18
C HIS A 517 16.24 -36.11 -18.28
N GLY A 518 15.84 -36.80 -17.22
CA GLY A 518 15.79 -38.27 -17.16
C GLY A 518 17.05 -38.94 -16.61
N THR A 519 17.00 -40.26 -16.50
CA THR A 519 18.07 -41.09 -15.89
C THR A 519 19.27 -41.32 -16.80
N GLY A 520 19.09 -41.25 -18.12
CA GLY A 520 20.15 -41.41 -19.13
C GLY A 520 20.77 -40.09 -19.62
N ARG A 521 20.54 -38.97 -18.92
CA ARG A 521 21.10 -37.67 -19.30
C ARG A 521 22.63 -37.68 -19.13
N ALA A 522 23.33 -36.97 -20.02
CA ALA A 522 24.77 -36.80 -19.92
C ALA A 522 25.16 -36.04 -18.64
N GLY A 523 26.35 -36.32 -18.11
CA GLY A 523 26.92 -35.61 -16.96
C GLY A 523 28.40 -35.35 -17.19
N GLY A 524 28.98 -34.43 -16.43
CA GLY A 524 30.39 -34.03 -16.55
C GLY A 524 30.74 -33.52 -17.96
N VAL A 525 31.86 -33.98 -18.51
CA VAL A 525 32.39 -33.53 -19.82
C VAL A 525 31.41 -33.77 -20.97
N ALA A 526 30.69 -34.89 -20.97
CA ALA A 526 29.71 -35.20 -22.01
C ALA A 526 28.52 -34.23 -22.00
N PHE A 527 28.12 -33.72 -20.83
CA PHE A 527 27.11 -32.67 -20.74
C PHE A 527 27.63 -31.35 -21.32
N LEU A 528 28.87 -30.98 -20.99
CA LEU A 528 29.50 -29.74 -21.48
C LEU A 528 29.57 -29.69 -23.01
N GLU A 529 30.03 -30.76 -23.65
CA GLU A 529 30.10 -30.85 -25.12
C GLU A 529 28.71 -30.71 -25.76
N GLN A 530 27.70 -31.36 -25.19
CA GLN A 530 26.32 -31.26 -25.68
C GLN A 530 25.72 -29.87 -25.43
N ALA A 531 25.99 -29.26 -24.28
CA ALA A 531 25.46 -27.95 -23.93
C ALA A 531 26.05 -26.84 -24.81
N LEU A 532 27.35 -26.89 -25.10
CA LEU A 532 28.05 -25.90 -25.93
C LEU A 532 27.69 -25.99 -27.42
N THR A 533 27.15 -27.13 -27.87
CA THR A 533 26.69 -27.32 -29.27
C THR A 533 25.21 -27.03 -29.47
N ALA A 534 24.45 -26.89 -28.39
CA ALA A 534 23.05 -26.50 -28.40
C ALA A 534 22.90 -24.97 -28.31
N ASP A 535 21.80 -24.45 -28.84
CA ASP A 535 21.43 -23.04 -28.65
C ASP A 535 20.61 -22.87 -27.36
N LEU A 536 19.83 -23.90 -27.00
CA LEU A 536 18.97 -23.89 -25.82
C LEU A 536 19.00 -25.23 -25.08
N VAL A 537 19.19 -25.18 -23.76
CA VAL A 537 19.16 -26.34 -22.86
C VAL A 537 17.95 -26.24 -21.94
N ILE A 538 17.10 -27.28 -21.91
CA ILE A 538 15.92 -27.36 -21.03
C ILE A 538 16.23 -28.26 -19.84
N SER A 539 16.06 -27.74 -18.63
CA SER A 539 16.24 -28.48 -17.37
C SER A 539 15.11 -28.18 -16.38
N THR A 540 15.15 -28.81 -15.22
CA THR A 540 14.14 -28.65 -14.16
C THR A 540 14.74 -28.13 -12.87
N TYR A 541 13.95 -27.45 -12.04
CA TYR A 541 14.41 -26.94 -10.73
C TYR A 541 15.07 -28.01 -9.85
N GLY A 542 14.56 -29.25 -9.88
CA GLY A 542 15.14 -30.38 -9.15
C GLY A 542 16.52 -30.77 -9.68
N LEU A 543 16.71 -30.74 -11.00
CA LEU A 543 17.97 -31.09 -11.65
C LEU A 543 19.00 -29.98 -11.55
N VAL A 544 18.61 -28.70 -11.61
CA VAL A 544 19.51 -27.57 -11.36
C VAL A 544 20.20 -27.68 -10.00
N ARG A 545 19.47 -28.15 -8.99
CA ARG A 545 20.06 -28.42 -7.67
C ARG A 545 21.01 -29.63 -7.71
N ARG A 546 20.62 -30.71 -8.40
CA ARG A 546 21.33 -32.00 -8.38
C ARG A 546 22.63 -31.94 -9.19
N ASP A 547 22.58 -31.29 -10.34
CA ASP A 547 23.65 -31.26 -11.35
C ASP A 547 24.29 -29.85 -11.41
N LEU A 548 24.26 -29.12 -10.30
CA LEU A 548 24.74 -27.73 -10.23
C LEU A 548 26.21 -27.61 -10.64
N GLU A 549 27.04 -28.58 -10.29
CA GLU A 549 28.48 -28.57 -10.60
C GLU A 549 28.75 -28.63 -12.11
N ASP A 550 27.94 -29.38 -12.86
CA ASP A 550 28.03 -29.43 -14.32
C ASP A 550 27.51 -28.12 -14.94
N LEU A 551 26.39 -27.60 -14.43
CA LEU A 551 25.77 -26.37 -14.93
C LEU A 551 26.62 -25.11 -14.67
N LEU A 552 27.45 -25.11 -13.63
CA LEU A 552 28.37 -24.00 -13.30
C LEU A 552 29.58 -23.92 -14.23
N GLN A 553 29.89 -25.00 -14.97
CA GLN A 553 31.01 -25.02 -15.91
C GLN A 553 30.65 -24.39 -17.26
N VAL A 554 29.36 -24.15 -17.52
CA VAL A 554 28.87 -23.43 -18.70
C VAL A 554 28.61 -21.96 -18.32
N ARG A 555 29.17 -21.02 -19.08
CA ARG A 555 28.72 -19.63 -19.07
C ARG A 555 27.46 -19.56 -19.92
N TRP A 556 26.35 -19.13 -19.35
CA TRP A 556 25.08 -19.02 -20.06
C TRP A 556 24.91 -17.60 -20.59
N ALA A 557 24.46 -17.44 -21.83
CA ALA A 557 24.06 -16.12 -22.30
C ALA A 557 22.77 -15.68 -21.57
N ASN A 558 21.80 -16.60 -21.48
CA ASN A 558 20.56 -16.39 -20.74
C ASN A 558 20.28 -17.52 -19.76
N VAL A 559 19.75 -17.17 -18.58
CA VAL A 559 19.04 -18.12 -17.71
C VAL A 559 17.59 -17.68 -17.58
N ILE A 560 16.69 -18.48 -18.15
CA ILE A 560 15.25 -18.26 -18.15
C ILE A 560 14.64 -19.22 -17.14
N ILE A 561 13.92 -18.69 -16.16
CA ILE A 561 13.16 -19.49 -15.20
C ILE A 561 11.67 -19.36 -15.51
N ASP A 562 10.99 -20.49 -15.69
CA ASP A 562 9.55 -20.54 -15.93
C ASP A 562 8.81 -20.99 -14.66
N GLU A 563 7.63 -20.44 -14.43
CA GLU A 563 6.89 -20.55 -13.17
C GLU A 563 7.80 -20.17 -11.98
N ALA A 564 8.29 -18.92 -11.99
CA ALA A 564 9.26 -18.39 -11.02
C ALA A 564 8.82 -18.48 -9.54
N GLN A 565 7.53 -18.74 -9.25
CA GLN A 565 7.05 -19.08 -7.91
C GLN A 565 7.75 -20.32 -7.32
N ASN A 566 8.37 -21.18 -8.15
CA ASN A 566 9.21 -22.28 -7.66
C ASN A 566 10.44 -21.80 -6.86
N ILE A 567 10.87 -20.55 -6.99
CA ILE A 567 11.97 -19.96 -6.21
C ILE A 567 11.49 -18.93 -5.18
N LYS A 568 10.19 -18.88 -4.87
CA LYS A 568 9.58 -17.88 -3.97
C LYS A 568 10.22 -17.80 -2.59
N ASN A 569 10.62 -18.96 -2.04
CA ASN A 569 11.34 -18.99 -0.77
C ASN A 569 12.86 -18.95 -1.02
N PRO A 570 13.54 -17.84 -0.68
CA PRO A 570 14.96 -17.68 -0.94
C PRO A 570 15.85 -18.65 -0.16
N ALA A 571 15.35 -19.23 0.94
CA ALA A 571 16.11 -20.17 1.75
C ALA A 571 16.21 -21.57 1.13
N THR A 572 15.35 -21.89 0.16
CA THR A 572 15.30 -23.24 -0.44
C THR A 572 16.57 -23.56 -1.23
N LYS A 573 16.94 -24.85 -1.25
CA LYS A 573 18.13 -25.33 -1.98
C LYS A 573 18.04 -25.02 -3.48
N GLN A 574 16.86 -25.11 -4.08
CA GLN A 574 16.62 -24.78 -5.49
C GLN A 574 16.82 -23.29 -5.77
N ALA A 575 16.25 -22.38 -4.96
CA ALA A 575 16.45 -20.94 -5.14
C ALA A 575 17.93 -20.54 -4.99
N ARG A 576 18.65 -21.15 -4.04
CA ARG A 576 20.10 -20.95 -3.88
C ARG A 576 20.91 -21.46 -5.07
N ALA A 577 20.58 -22.64 -5.59
CA ALA A 577 21.27 -23.22 -6.76
C ALA A 577 21.07 -22.35 -8.00
N THR A 578 19.82 -21.96 -8.27
CA THR A 578 19.45 -21.14 -9.45
C THR A 578 20.16 -19.78 -9.45
N ARG A 579 20.32 -19.13 -8.29
CA ARG A 579 21.06 -17.86 -8.16
C ARG A 579 22.57 -17.97 -8.36
N ARG A 580 23.14 -19.18 -8.24
CA ARG A 580 24.59 -19.38 -8.44
C ARG A 580 24.98 -19.50 -9.91
N LEU A 581 24.01 -19.73 -10.79
CA LEU A 581 24.26 -19.85 -12.23
C LEU A 581 24.80 -18.52 -12.79
N GLN A 582 25.85 -18.63 -13.60
CA GLN A 582 26.48 -17.49 -14.27
C GLN A 582 25.75 -17.24 -15.57
N ALA A 583 25.14 -16.06 -15.69
CA ALA A 583 24.33 -15.68 -16.83
C ALA A 583 24.56 -14.21 -17.17
N ASP A 584 24.69 -13.89 -18.45
CA ASP A 584 24.80 -12.50 -18.91
C ASP A 584 23.44 -11.78 -18.81
N PHE A 585 22.34 -12.52 -18.98
CA PHE A 585 20.98 -12.04 -18.75
C PHE A 585 20.09 -13.08 -18.06
N ARG A 586 19.11 -12.58 -17.29
CA ARG A 586 18.22 -13.41 -16.47
C ARG A 586 16.78 -12.99 -16.69
N LEU A 587 15.95 -13.99 -17.01
CA LEU A 587 14.52 -13.79 -17.28
C LEU A 587 13.70 -14.67 -16.34
N ALA A 588 12.72 -14.08 -15.67
CA ALA A 588 11.73 -14.80 -14.88
C ALA A 588 10.35 -14.69 -15.54
N LEU A 589 9.75 -15.84 -15.85
CA LEU A 589 8.38 -15.94 -16.34
C LEU A 589 7.46 -16.37 -15.19
N THR A 590 6.38 -15.63 -14.97
CA THR A 590 5.39 -15.94 -13.94
C THR A 590 4.00 -15.43 -14.34
N GLY A 591 2.92 -16.02 -13.84
CA GLY A 591 1.57 -15.44 -13.96
C GLY A 591 1.27 -14.37 -12.91
N THR A 592 2.00 -14.41 -11.79
CA THR A 592 1.79 -13.60 -10.60
C THR A 592 3.16 -13.19 -10.04
N PRO A 593 3.61 -11.94 -10.23
CA PRO A 593 4.97 -11.55 -9.84
C PRO A 593 5.14 -11.44 -8.32
N VAL A 594 4.05 -11.19 -7.59
CA VAL A 594 4.00 -11.17 -6.13
C VAL A 594 2.73 -11.93 -5.75
N GLU A 595 2.90 -13.09 -5.13
CA GLU A 595 1.78 -13.97 -4.82
C GLU A 595 1.26 -13.68 -3.41
N ASN A 596 2.14 -13.42 -2.44
CA ASN A 596 1.73 -13.29 -1.04
C ASN A 596 2.62 -12.44 -0.12
N ARG A 597 3.93 -12.30 -0.38
CA ARG A 597 4.87 -11.64 0.55
C ARG A 597 5.97 -10.88 -0.18
N LEU A 598 6.43 -9.77 0.40
CA LEU A 598 7.54 -8.99 -0.18
C LEU A 598 8.85 -9.79 -0.23
N ALA A 599 8.99 -10.82 0.60
CA ALA A 599 10.12 -11.74 0.57
C ALA A 599 10.23 -12.55 -0.73
N GLU A 600 9.09 -12.83 -1.40
CA GLU A 600 9.06 -13.56 -2.68
C GLU A 600 9.58 -12.65 -3.80
N LEU A 601 9.11 -11.40 -3.79
CA LEU A 601 9.61 -10.36 -4.69
C LEU A 601 11.12 -10.19 -4.56
N TRP A 602 11.64 -10.14 -3.32
CA TRP A 602 13.08 -10.11 -3.09
C TRP A 602 13.79 -11.33 -3.68
N SER A 603 13.21 -12.54 -3.56
CA SER A 603 13.84 -13.77 -4.09
C SER A 603 13.95 -13.74 -5.61
N ILE A 604 12.91 -13.27 -6.30
CA ILE A 604 12.88 -13.11 -7.76
C ILE A 604 13.85 -12.01 -8.18
N MET A 605 13.80 -10.83 -7.55
CA MET A 605 14.70 -9.72 -7.86
C MET A 605 16.17 -10.04 -7.57
N ALA A 606 16.46 -10.79 -6.51
CA ALA A 606 17.81 -11.26 -6.21
C ALA A 606 18.32 -12.32 -7.20
N PHE A 607 17.43 -13.01 -7.91
CA PHE A 607 17.80 -13.80 -9.07
C PHE A 607 18.06 -12.90 -10.27
N LEU A 608 17.12 -12.03 -10.64
CA LEU A 608 17.22 -11.17 -11.83
C LEU A 608 18.44 -10.24 -11.78
N ASN A 609 18.57 -9.49 -10.69
CA ASN A 609 19.56 -8.44 -10.49
C ASN A 609 20.24 -8.64 -9.11
N PRO A 610 21.22 -9.56 -9.01
CA PRO A 610 21.90 -9.85 -7.75
C PRO A 610 22.50 -8.59 -7.10
N GLY A 611 22.19 -8.38 -5.82
CA GLY A 611 22.68 -7.24 -5.04
C GLY A 611 21.87 -5.95 -5.16
N TYR A 612 21.00 -5.80 -6.16
CA TYR A 612 20.24 -4.56 -6.42
C TYR A 612 19.34 -4.13 -5.24
N LEU A 613 18.63 -5.07 -4.62
CA LEU A 613 17.82 -4.81 -3.42
C LEU A 613 18.58 -5.08 -2.10
N GLY A 614 19.91 -5.14 -2.17
CA GLY A 614 20.78 -5.42 -1.02
C GLY A 614 20.56 -6.81 -0.41
N SER A 615 20.99 -6.94 0.86
CA SER A 615 20.87 -8.20 1.60
C SER A 615 19.43 -8.48 2.04
N ARG A 616 19.08 -9.75 2.22
CA ARG A 616 17.75 -10.16 2.73
C ARG A 616 17.41 -9.52 4.08
N ALA A 617 18.41 -9.35 4.95
CA ALA A 617 18.22 -8.73 6.26
C ALA A 617 17.95 -7.22 6.13
N GLY A 618 18.68 -6.54 5.25
CA GLY A 618 18.47 -5.13 4.92
C GLY A 618 17.08 -4.89 4.33
N PHE A 619 16.71 -5.66 3.30
CA PHE A 619 15.40 -5.58 2.65
C PHE A 619 14.25 -5.80 3.64
N ARG A 620 14.39 -6.77 4.55
CA ARG A 620 13.37 -7.02 5.58
C ARG A 620 13.20 -5.82 6.52
N ARG A 621 14.30 -5.18 6.92
CA ARG A 621 14.29 -4.02 7.83
C ARG A 621 13.72 -2.78 7.17
N GLU A 622 14.09 -2.52 5.92
CA GLU A 622 13.76 -1.30 5.19
C GLU A 622 12.39 -1.35 4.50
N PHE A 623 11.96 -2.52 4.01
CA PHE A 623 10.73 -2.65 3.24
C PHE A 623 9.75 -3.62 3.87
N SER A 624 10.13 -4.89 4.10
CA SER A 624 9.14 -5.91 4.48
C SER A 624 8.43 -5.58 5.80
N VAL A 625 9.17 -5.24 6.86
CA VAL A 625 8.56 -4.93 8.17
C VAL A 625 7.77 -3.61 8.14
N PRO A 626 8.30 -2.48 7.62
CA PRO A 626 7.53 -1.24 7.46
C PRO A 626 6.21 -1.41 6.70
N ILE A 627 6.25 -2.11 5.57
CA ILE A 627 5.07 -2.25 4.69
C ILE A 627 4.07 -3.26 5.27
N GLU A 628 4.52 -4.48 5.63
CA GLU A 628 3.61 -5.55 6.05
C GLU A 628 3.06 -5.34 7.47
N ARG A 629 3.84 -4.75 8.39
CA ARG A 629 3.43 -4.59 9.80
C ARG A 629 2.89 -3.20 10.13
N TYR A 630 3.49 -2.16 9.58
CA TYR A 630 3.17 -0.77 9.93
C TYR A 630 2.38 -0.04 8.83
N GLN A 631 2.10 -0.71 7.71
CA GLN A 631 1.36 -0.15 6.56
C GLN A 631 1.98 1.16 6.03
N ASP A 632 3.31 1.24 6.05
CA ASP A 632 4.06 2.41 5.60
C ASP A 632 3.94 2.57 4.07
N THR A 633 3.19 3.59 3.65
CA THR A 633 2.92 3.90 2.25
C THR A 633 4.14 4.49 1.54
N MET A 634 4.99 5.24 2.26
CA MET A 634 6.22 5.81 1.69
C MET A 634 7.22 4.70 1.36
N ALA A 635 7.40 3.74 2.26
CA ALA A 635 8.24 2.57 2.01
C ALA A 635 7.71 1.72 0.84
N ALA A 636 6.39 1.57 0.72
CA ALA A 636 5.76 0.83 -0.38
C ALA A 636 5.98 1.52 -1.74
N ASP A 637 5.80 2.84 -1.80
CA ASP A 637 6.03 3.62 -3.02
C ASP A 637 7.49 3.61 -3.45
N LYS A 638 8.41 3.72 -2.48
CA LYS A 638 9.85 3.59 -2.71
C LYS A 638 10.20 2.23 -3.33
N LEU A 639 9.70 1.13 -2.74
CA LEU A 639 9.92 -0.21 -3.29
C LEU A 639 9.33 -0.36 -4.70
N ARG A 640 8.15 0.21 -4.93
CA ARG A 640 7.48 0.17 -6.23
C ARG A 640 8.31 0.86 -7.32
N LYS A 641 8.89 2.03 -7.03
CA LYS A 641 9.79 2.76 -7.95
C LYS A 641 11.02 1.93 -8.34
N LEU A 642 11.63 1.26 -7.35
CA LEU A 642 12.80 0.38 -7.56
C LEU A 642 12.49 -0.85 -8.43
N VAL A 643 11.31 -1.46 -8.27
CA VAL A 643 11.00 -2.76 -8.89
C VAL A 643 10.32 -2.60 -10.25
N ARG A 644 9.48 -1.58 -10.43
CA ARG A 644 8.64 -1.39 -11.63
C ARG A 644 9.39 -1.46 -12.98
N PRO A 645 10.64 -0.95 -13.12
CA PRO A 645 11.35 -1.03 -14.39
C PRO A 645 11.63 -2.46 -14.86
N PHE A 646 11.79 -3.39 -13.92
CA PHE A 646 12.19 -4.79 -14.18
C PHE A 646 11.00 -5.75 -14.28
N VAL A 647 9.77 -5.29 -14.06
CA VAL A 647 8.56 -6.12 -14.10
C VAL A 647 7.59 -5.62 -15.15
N LEU A 648 7.27 -6.46 -16.13
CA LEU A 648 6.20 -6.23 -17.10
C LEU A 648 5.03 -7.16 -16.80
N ARG A 649 3.84 -6.61 -16.53
CA ARG A 649 2.61 -7.36 -16.24
C ARG A 649 1.47 -6.78 -17.06
N ARG A 650 0.80 -7.65 -17.79
CA ARG A 650 -0.43 -7.36 -18.55
C ARG A 650 -1.50 -8.38 -18.19
N LEU A 651 -2.74 -7.96 -18.13
CA LEU A 651 -3.90 -8.78 -17.79
C LEU A 651 -4.72 -9.11 -19.03
N LYS A 652 -5.46 -10.23 -19.03
CA LYS A 652 -6.34 -10.57 -20.16
C LYS A 652 -7.46 -9.55 -20.40
N ASN A 653 -7.83 -8.82 -19.36
CA ASN A 653 -8.82 -7.75 -19.40
C ASN A 653 -8.19 -6.37 -19.69
N ASP A 654 -6.91 -6.29 -20.04
CA ASP A 654 -6.34 -5.02 -20.51
C ASP A 654 -6.95 -4.68 -21.88
N PRO A 655 -7.45 -3.46 -22.11
CA PRO A 655 -8.06 -3.06 -23.39
C PRO A 655 -7.15 -3.27 -24.61
N GLU A 656 -5.83 -3.23 -24.41
CA GLU A 656 -4.82 -3.49 -25.45
C GLU A 656 -4.65 -4.99 -25.76
N VAL A 657 -5.17 -5.88 -24.90
CA VAL A 657 -5.11 -7.35 -24.99
C VAL A 657 -6.47 -7.96 -25.39
N ILE A 658 -7.59 -7.34 -24.96
CA ILE A 658 -8.97 -7.87 -25.08
C ILE A 658 -9.42 -8.18 -26.51
N ARG A 659 -8.87 -7.54 -27.55
CA ARG A 659 -9.42 -7.63 -28.92
C ARG A 659 -9.41 -9.05 -29.53
N ASP A 660 -8.67 -10.00 -28.96
CA ASP A 660 -8.39 -11.31 -29.57
C ASP A 660 -8.86 -12.55 -28.76
N LEU A 661 -9.53 -12.39 -27.60
CA LEU A 661 -10.01 -13.52 -26.78
C LEU A 661 -11.55 -13.58 -26.75
N PRO A 662 -12.19 -14.77 -26.85
CA PRO A 662 -13.63 -14.93 -26.70
C PRO A 662 -14.09 -14.66 -25.26
N GLU A 663 -15.39 -14.61 -24.99
CA GLU A 663 -15.86 -14.31 -23.64
C GLU A 663 -15.63 -15.49 -22.68
N LYS A 664 -15.33 -15.18 -21.42
CA LYS A 664 -15.24 -16.16 -20.33
C LYS A 664 -16.36 -15.90 -19.33
N PHE A 665 -17.20 -16.90 -19.12
CA PHE A 665 -18.29 -16.87 -18.15
C PHE A 665 -17.96 -17.76 -16.95
N GLU A 666 -18.05 -17.20 -15.75
CA GLU A 666 -17.86 -17.95 -14.50
C GLU A 666 -19.19 -18.11 -13.77
N HIS A 667 -19.59 -19.37 -13.57
CA HIS A 667 -20.83 -19.78 -12.93
C HIS A 667 -20.55 -20.52 -11.63
N LYS A 668 -21.26 -20.14 -10.58
CA LYS A 668 -21.33 -20.92 -9.33
C LYS A 668 -22.44 -21.94 -9.47
N VAL A 669 -22.10 -23.21 -9.31
CA VAL A 669 -23.05 -24.33 -9.37
C VAL A 669 -23.24 -24.83 -7.95
N TYR A 670 -24.40 -24.51 -7.39
CA TYR A 670 -24.77 -24.92 -6.05
C TYR A 670 -25.37 -26.32 -6.07
N CYS A 671 -24.81 -27.21 -5.25
CA CYS A 671 -25.22 -28.60 -5.13
C CYS A 671 -25.74 -28.86 -3.71
N ASN A 672 -26.83 -29.60 -3.60
CA ASN A 672 -27.30 -30.10 -2.30
C ASN A 672 -26.50 -31.33 -1.87
N LEU A 673 -26.40 -31.56 -0.57
CA LEU A 673 -25.89 -32.84 -0.06
C LEU A 673 -27.01 -33.88 -0.12
N THR A 674 -26.66 -35.10 -0.49
CA THR A 674 -27.57 -36.25 -0.27
C THR A 674 -27.74 -36.50 1.23
N ARG A 675 -28.80 -37.21 1.61
CA ARG A 675 -29.04 -37.59 3.02
C ARG A 675 -27.85 -38.35 3.63
N GLU A 676 -27.22 -39.23 2.84
CA GLU A 676 -26.01 -39.94 3.26
C GLU A 676 -24.84 -38.98 3.50
N GLN A 677 -24.58 -38.06 2.57
CA GLN A 677 -23.53 -37.05 2.72
C GLN A 677 -23.76 -36.17 3.94
N ALA A 678 -24.99 -35.69 4.16
CA ALA A 678 -25.34 -34.87 5.32
C ALA A 678 -25.09 -35.61 6.65
N THR A 679 -25.52 -36.88 6.73
CA THR A 679 -25.30 -37.73 7.92
C THR A 679 -23.81 -37.95 8.20
N LEU A 680 -23.01 -38.26 7.16
CA LEU A 680 -21.56 -38.43 7.30
C LEU A 680 -20.87 -37.11 7.68
N TYR A 681 -21.30 -36.01 7.08
CA TYR A 681 -20.75 -34.68 7.32
C TYR A 681 -20.96 -34.26 8.77
N GLU A 682 -22.18 -34.38 9.30
CA GLU A 682 -22.49 -34.07 10.71
C GLU A 682 -21.69 -34.95 11.68
N ALA A 683 -21.58 -36.26 11.39
CA ALA A 683 -20.78 -37.17 12.21
C ALA A 683 -19.28 -36.77 12.23
N ILE A 684 -18.73 -36.31 11.11
CA ILE A 684 -17.34 -35.82 11.04
C ILE A 684 -17.18 -34.53 11.86
N VAL A 685 -18.12 -33.59 11.76
CA VAL A 685 -18.09 -32.34 12.55
C VAL A 685 -18.14 -32.65 14.05
N GLN A 686 -19.12 -33.46 14.50
CA GLN A 686 -19.30 -33.78 15.91
C GLN A 686 -18.09 -34.52 16.51
N SER A 687 -17.64 -35.57 15.82
CA SER A 687 -16.49 -36.37 16.30
C SER A 687 -15.18 -35.59 16.23
N GLY A 688 -14.98 -34.79 15.17
CA GLY A 688 -13.81 -33.94 14.99
C GLY A 688 -13.69 -32.87 16.08
N MET A 689 -14.78 -32.13 16.33
CA MET A 689 -14.81 -31.08 17.34
C MET A 689 -14.63 -31.62 18.76
N SER A 690 -15.22 -32.77 19.07
CA SER A 690 -15.06 -33.43 20.38
C SER A 690 -13.64 -33.92 20.64
N ALA A 691 -12.88 -34.21 19.57
CA ALA A 691 -11.51 -34.69 19.66
C ALA A 691 -10.47 -33.56 19.68
N LEU A 692 -10.85 -32.30 19.40
CA LEU A 692 -9.90 -31.19 19.36
C LEU A 692 -9.40 -30.86 20.78
N PRO A 693 -8.08 -30.71 20.98
CA PRO A 693 -7.54 -30.25 22.24
C PRO A 693 -7.90 -28.77 22.47
N GLY A 694 -8.04 -28.37 23.73
CA GLY A 694 -8.35 -26.98 24.11
C GLY A 694 -7.33 -25.97 23.59
N ASP A 695 -7.75 -24.71 23.46
CA ASP A 695 -6.93 -23.64 22.91
C ASP A 695 -5.65 -23.46 23.75
N GLY A 696 -4.47 -23.63 23.14
CA GLY A 696 -3.16 -23.49 23.79
C GLY A 696 -2.31 -24.77 23.95
N VAL A 697 -2.82 -25.95 23.57
CA VAL A 697 -2.02 -27.20 23.54
C VAL A 697 -1.26 -27.33 22.21
N ASP A 698 -0.04 -27.89 22.26
CA ASP A 698 0.94 -28.08 21.18
C ASP A 698 0.41 -27.82 19.75
N GLY A 699 0.64 -26.59 19.28
CA GLY A 699 -0.04 -26.05 18.10
C GLY A 699 0.19 -26.85 16.82
N ILE A 700 1.17 -27.76 16.74
CA ILE A 700 1.33 -28.62 15.57
C ILE A 700 0.29 -29.76 15.54
N GLN A 701 -0.09 -30.31 16.69
CA GLN A 701 -1.04 -31.41 16.79
C GLN A 701 -2.46 -30.93 16.46
N ARG A 702 -2.87 -29.79 17.04
CA ARG A 702 -4.16 -29.15 16.72
C ARG A 702 -4.29 -28.87 15.22
N ARG A 703 -3.28 -28.23 14.62
CA ARG A 703 -3.27 -27.93 13.17
C ARG A 703 -3.42 -29.20 12.33
N GLY A 704 -2.70 -30.27 12.67
CA GLY A 704 -2.82 -31.56 11.99
C GLY A 704 -4.23 -32.16 12.06
N MET A 705 -4.89 -32.09 13.21
CA MET A 705 -6.26 -32.59 13.40
C MET A 705 -7.29 -31.78 12.63
N VAL A 706 -7.18 -30.44 12.62
CA VAL A 706 -8.05 -29.55 11.84
C VAL A 706 -7.92 -29.85 10.35
N LEU A 707 -6.69 -29.94 9.82
CA LEU A 707 -6.46 -30.27 8.40
C LEU A 707 -7.03 -31.62 8.02
N ALA A 708 -6.89 -32.64 8.88
CA ALA A 708 -7.46 -33.96 8.65
C ALA A 708 -8.99 -33.93 8.62
N MET A 709 -9.63 -33.18 9.52
CA MET A 709 -11.08 -32.99 9.56
C MET A 709 -11.58 -32.29 8.29
N LEU A 710 -11.00 -31.15 7.91
CA LEU A 710 -11.36 -30.43 6.69
C LEU A 710 -11.21 -31.28 5.44
N THR A 711 -10.14 -32.08 5.38
CA THR A 711 -9.92 -33.03 4.27
C THR A 711 -11.06 -34.03 4.17
N ARG A 712 -11.51 -34.61 5.29
CA ARG A 712 -12.63 -35.57 5.32
C ARG A 712 -13.95 -34.91 4.92
N LEU A 713 -14.23 -33.71 5.42
CA LEU A 713 -15.43 -32.97 5.06
C LEU A 713 -15.49 -32.69 3.54
N LYS A 714 -14.37 -32.26 2.95
CA LYS A 714 -14.27 -32.08 1.49
C LYS A 714 -14.46 -33.39 0.71
N GLN A 715 -13.90 -34.49 1.21
CA GLN A 715 -14.09 -35.80 0.57
C GLN A 715 -15.56 -36.21 0.58
N VAL A 716 -16.28 -36.00 1.68
CA VAL A 716 -17.72 -36.29 1.77
C VAL A 716 -18.52 -35.38 0.83
N CYS A 717 -18.19 -34.09 0.74
CA CYS A 717 -18.84 -33.17 -0.22
C CYS A 717 -18.68 -33.62 -1.67
N ASN A 718 -17.50 -34.18 -2.02
CA ASN A 718 -17.25 -34.73 -3.35
C ASN A 718 -18.01 -36.04 -3.58
N HIS A 719 -17.81 -37.05 -2.72
CA HIS A 719 -18.50 -38.34 -2.80
C HIS A 719 -18.30 -39.20 -1.54
N PRO A 720 -19.35 -39.85 -0.97
CA PRO A 720 -19.19 -40.78 0.17
C PRO A 720 -18.14 -41.88 -0.05
N ALA A 721 -18.13 -42.53 -1.21
CA ALA A 721 -17.13 -43.55 -1.57
C ALA A 721 -15.67 -43.05 -1.53
N LEU A 722 -15.41 -41.75 -1.74
CA LEU A 722 -14.06 -41.18 -1.61
C LEU A 722 -13.61 -41.12 -0.14
N PHE A 723 -14.55 -40.92 0.77
CA PHE A 723 -14.30 -40.90 2.21
C PHE A 723 -14.26 -42.32 2.81
N LEU A 724 -15.24 -43.16 2.45
CA LEU A 724 -15.39 -44.52 2.99
C LEU A 724 -14.36 -45.50 2.41
N ALA A 725 -13.93 -45.31 1.16
CA ALA A 725 -12.99 -46.18 0.44
C ALA A 725 -13.37 -47.67 0.47
N ASP A 726 -14.68 -47.95 0.41
CA ASP A 726 -15.29 -49.28 0.64
C ASP A 726 -15.68 -50.01 -0.67
N GLY A 727 -15.48 -49.39 -1.84
CA GLY A 727 -15.84 -49.96 -3.14
C GLY A 727 -17.35 -50.05 -3.40
N SER A 728 -18.15 -49.32 -2.63
CA SER A 728 -19.60 -49.24 -2.78
C SER A 728 -20.03 -48.55 -4.09
N GLU A 729 -21.28 -48.79 -4.51
CA GLU A 729 -21.82 -48.21 -5.75
C GLU A 729 -21.76 -46.67 -5.72
N VAL A 730 -21.40 -46.06 -6.86
CA VAL A 730 -21.17 -44.62 -6.96
C VAL A 730 -22.43 -43.83 -7.35
N ARG A 731 -23.40 -44.47 -7.98
CA ARG A 731 -24.58 -43.80 -8.55
C ARG A 731 -25.43 -43.14 -7.46
N GLN A 732 -25.92 -41.92 -7.72
CA GLN A 732 -26.92 -41.19 -6.90
C GLN A 732 -26.56 -40.92 -5.43
N ARG A 733 -25.28 -41.07 -5.04
CA ARG A 733 -24.84 -40.85 -3.64
C ARG A 733 -24.14 -39.52 -3.41
N SER A 734 -23.93 -38.73 -4.46
CA SER A 734 -23.33 -37.39 -4.38
C SER A 734 -24.12 -36.39 -5.20
N GLY A 735 -24.56 -35.29 -4.57
CA GLY A 735 -25.25 -34.22 -5.28
C GLY A 735 -24.38 -33.53 -6.32
N LYS A 736 -23.07 -33.40 -6.07
CA LYS A 736 -22.12 -32.91 -7.08
C LYS A 736 -21.99 -33.84 -8.27
N LEU A 737 -21.95 -35.15 -8.02
CA LEU A 737 -21.87 -36.12 -9.12
C LEU A 737 -23.14 -36.09 -9.97
N ASN A 738 -24.31 -36.07 -9.33
CA ASN A 738 -25.60 -35.97 -10.02
C ASN A 738 -25.64 -34.71 -10.91
N ARG A 739 -25.28 -33.56 -10.34
CA ARG A 739 -25.28 -32.29 -11.09
C ARG A 739 -24.27 -32.27 -12.23
N LEU A 740 -23.10 -32.88 -12.05
CA LEU A 740 -22.10 -33.04 -13.11
C LEU A 740 -22.64 -33.91 -14.24
N THR A 741 -23.31 -35.01 -13.93
CA THR A 741 -23.91 -35.89 -14.95
C THR A 741 -24.96 -35.14 -15.76
N GLU A 742 -25.89 -34.44 -15.12
CA GLU A 742 -26.92 -33.63 -15.80
C GLU A 742 -26.30 -32.59 -16.76
N MET A 743 -25.30 -31.85 -16.29
CA MET A 743 -24.66 -30.81 -17.12
C MET A 743 -23.84 -31.42 -18.26
N LEU A 744 -23.21 -32.58 -18.05
CA LEU A 744 -22.48 -33.27 -19.12
C LEU A 744 -23.42 -33.88 -20.17
N GLU A 745 -24.60 -34.36 -19.80
CA GLU A 745 -25.63 -34.79 -20.77
C GLU A 745 -25.94 -33.64 -21.76
N GLU A 746 -26.23 -32.44 -21.25
CA GLU A 746 -26.51 -31.26 -22.09
C GLU A 746 -25.33 -30.85 -22.98
N ILE A 747 -24.10 -30.88 -22.45
CA ILE A 747 -22.88 -30.48 -23.17
C ILE A 747 -22.53 -31.47 -24.29
N LEU A 748 -22.70 -32.77 -24.03
CA LEU A 748 -22.40 -33.81 -25.01
C LEU A 748 -23.44 -33.84 -26.14
N ASP A 749 -24.69 -33.44 -25.89
CA ASP A 749 -25.75 -33.33 -26.90
C ASP A 749 -25.45 -32.26 -27.96
N VAL A 750 -24.71 -31.20 -27.60
CA VAL A 750 -24.29 -30.13 -28.52
C VAL A 750 -22.86 -30.29 -29.06
N ASP A 751 -22.28 -31.47 -28.89
CA ASP A 751 -20.90 -31.83 -29.28
C ASP A 751 -19.82 -30.88 -28.73
N GLU A 752 -19.97 -30.52 -27.45
CA GLU A 752 -19.02 -29.70 -26.72
C GLU A 752 -18.12 -30.54 -25.81
N ARG A 753 -17.04 -29.92 -25.33
CA ARG A 753 -15.93 -30.64 -24.67
C ARG A 753 -15.67 -30.07 -23.29
N ALA A 754 -15.51 -30.97 -22.31
CA ALA A 754 -15.42 -30.65 -20.90
C ALA A 754 -14.08 -31.05 -20.28
N LEU A 755 -13.46 -30.12 -19.53
CA LEU A 755 -12.40 -30.42 -18.57
C LEU A 755 -13.00 -30.51 -17.17
N ILE A 756 -12.65 -31.55 -16.41
CA ILE A 756 -13.13 -31.73 -15.04
C ILE A 756 -11.93 -31.77 -14.11
N PHE A 757 -11.79 -30.75 -13.27
CA PHE A 757 -10.71 -30.62 -12.30
C PHE A 757 -11.13 -31.11 -10.91
N THR A 758 -10.28 -31.92 -10.28
CA THR A 758 -10.44 -32.34 -8.88
C THR A 758 -9.11 -32.34 -8.13
N GLN A 759 -9.12 -31.99 -6.84
CA GLN A 759 -7.97 -32.08 -5.94
C GLN A 759 -7.51 -33.52 -5.72
N TYR A 760 -8.43 -34.49 -5.76
CA TYR A 760 -8.18 -35.85 -5.30
C TYR A 760 -8.03 -36.83 -6.47
N ALA A 761 -6.84 -37.42 -6.63
CA ALA A 761 -6.59 -38.38 -7.70
C ALA A 761 -7.54 -39.59 -7.66
N GLN A 762 -7.90 -40.05 -6.45
CA GLN A 762 -8.90 -41.12 -6.26
C GLN A 762 -10.29 -40.70 -6.78
N MET A 763 -10.70 -39.45 -6.55
CA MET A 763 -11.95 -38.93 -7.11
C MET A 763 -11.88 -38.89 -8.64
N GLY A 764 -10.72 -38.52 -9.21
CA GLY A 764 -10.52 -38.57 -10.65
C GLY A 764 -10.71 -39.97 -11.25
N HIS A 765 -10.25 -41.02 -10.56
CA HIS A 765 -10.53 -42.41 -10.97
C HIS A 765 -12.02 -42.78 -10.85
N ILE A 766 -12.70 -42.35 -9.79
CA ILE A 766 -14.14 -42.56 -9.60
C ILE A 766 -14.91 -41.89 -10.75
N LEU A 767 -14.62 -40.62 -11.04
CA LEU A 767 -15.22 -39.85 -12.14
C LEU A 767 -14.96 -40.52 -13.48
N GLN A 768 -13.72 -40.91 -13.76
CA GLN A 768 -13.36 -41.56 -15.02
C GLN A 768 -14.18 -42.84 -15.25
N ALA A 769 -14.25 -43.73 -14.26
CA ALA A 769 -14.98 -44.98 -14.38
C ALA A 769 -16.49 -44.73 -14.51
N TYR A 770 -17.06 -43.90 -13.64
CA TYR A 770 -18.49 -43.61 -13.64
C TYR A 770 -18.95 -42.92 -14.94
N LEU A 771 -18.23 -41.90 -15.40
CA LEU A 771 -18.62 -41.14 -16.60
C LEU A 771 -18.47 -41.99 -17.87
N ARG A 772 -17.42 -42.81 -17.96
CA ARG A 772 -17.26 -43.76 -19.07
C ARG A 772 -18.43 -44.75 -19.12
N ASP A 773 -18.80 -45.32 -17.98
CA ASP A 773 -19.86 -46.32 -17.91
C ASP A 773 -21.26 -45.69 -18.09
N THR A 774 -21.42 -44.41 -17.78
CA THR A 774 -22.70 -43.66 -17.92
C THR A 774 -22.93 -43.19 -19.36
N PHE A 775 -21.92 -42.61 -19.99
CA PHE A 775 -22.03 -42.05 -21.34
C PHE A 775 -21.64 -43.02 -22.46
N GLY A 776 -21.01 -44.15 -22.11
CA GLY A 776 -20.53 -45.12 -23.10
C GLY A 776 -19.36 -44.62 -23.95
N GLU A 777 -18.69 -43.54 -23.52
CA GLU A 777 -17.57 -42.92 -24.23
C GLU A 777 -16.27 -43.03 -23.45
N GLU A 778 -15.14 -42.98 -24.15
CA GLU A 778 -13.85 -42.90 -23.49
C GLU A 778 -13.72 -41.59 -22.69
N VAL A 779 -13.19 -41.70 -21.47
CA VAL A 779 -12.89 -40.55 -20.61
C VAL A 779 -11.40 -40.56 -20.28
N LEU A 780 -10.69 -39.49 -20.65
CA LEU A 780 -9.28 -39.34 -20.35
C LEU A 780 -9.09 -38.91 -18.89
N PHE A 781 -8.02 -39.36 -18.26
CA PHE A 781 -7.66 -38.92 -16.90
C PHE A 781 -6.16 -38.66 -16.77
N LEU A 782 -5.80 -37.43 -16.40
CA LEU A 782 -4.42 -37.00 -16.14
C LEU A 782 -4.19 -36.68 -14.66
N HIS A 783 -3.22 -37.38 -14.06
CA HIS A 783 -2.82 -37.15 -12.66
C HIS A 783 -1.29 -37.10 -12.50
N GLY A 784 -0.83 -36.73 -11.29
CA GLY A 784 0.59 -36.54 -11.02
C GLY A 784 1.46 -37.80 -11.16
N GLY A 785 0.84 -38.98 -11.11
CA GLY A 785 1.51 -40.27 -11.28
C GLY A 785 1.56 -40.78 -12.73
N THR A 786 0.92 -40.08 -13.68
CA THR A 786 0.91 -40.49 -15.09
C THR A 786 2.31 -40.32 -15.70
N PRO A 787 2.91 -41.38 -16.31
CA PRO A 787 4.20 -41.28 -16.98
C PRO A 787 4.22 -40.23 -18.09
N GLN A 788 5.34 -39.54 -18.27
CA GLN A 788 5.45 -38.42 -19.23
C GLN A 788 5.02 -38.80 -20.66
N ARG A 789 5.46 -39.96 -21.19
CA ARG A 789 5.05 -40.43 -22.53
C ARG A 789 3.53 -40.63 -22.66
N GLN A 790 2.88 -41.11 -21.60
CA GLN A 790 1.43 -41.32 -21.61
C GLN A 790 0.69 -39.99 -21.49
N ARG A 791 1.21 -39.06 -20.68
CA ARG A 791 0.71 -37.68 -20.58
C ARG A 791 0.74 -37.00 -21.96
N ASP A 792 1.87 -37.03 -22.65
CA ASP A 792 2.02 -36.37 -23.95
C ASP A 792 1.03 -36.94 -24.98
N ARG A 793 0.87 -38.28 -25.01
CA ARG A 793 -0.12 -38.97 -25.86
C ARG A 793 -1.57 -38.58 -25.55
N MET A 794 -1.94 -38.45 -24.28
CA MET A 794 -3.31 -38.03 -23.89
C MET A 794 -3.59 -36.58 -24.33
N LEU A 795 -2.59 -35.70 -24.20
CA LEU A 795 -2.70 -34.29 -24.60
C LEU A 795 -2.83 -34.14 -26.12
N GLU A 796 -1.97 -34.84 -26.88
CA GLU A 796 -2.03 -34.89 -28.35
C GLU A 796 -3.37 -35.44 -28.80
N ARG A 797 -3.82 -36.56 -28.23
CA ARG A 797 -5.12 -37.12 -28.58
C ARG A 797 -6.26 -36.15 -28.31
N PHE A 798 -6.28 -35.48 -27.15
CA PHE A 798 -7.34 -34.53 -26.86
C PHE A 798 -7.35 -33.32 -27.81
N GLN A 799 -6.17 -32.87 -28.28
CA GLN A 799 -6.03 -31.65 -29.08
C GLN A 799 -6.07 -31.87 -30.59
N GLU A 800 -5.55 -32.98 -31.10
CA GLU A 800 -5.30 -33.18 -32.53
C GLU A 800 -6.25 -34.21 -33.18
N ASP A 801 -6.80 -35.14 -32.41
CA ASP A 801 -7.63 -36.22 -32.93
C ASP A 801 -9.08 -35.75 -33.22
N GLY A 802 -9.62 -36.10 -34.39
CA GLY A 802 -11.00 -35.80 -34.77
C GLY A 802 -12.01 -36.52 -33.87
N ASP A 803 -11.69 -37.76 -33.48
CA ASP A 803 -12.50 -38.63 -32.61
C ASP A 803 -12.03 -38.59 -31.14
N ALA A 804 -11.40 -37.46 -30.76
CA ALA A 804 -10.89 -37.28 -29.42
C ALA A 804 -12.02 -37.34 -28.37
N PRO A 805 -11.78 -38.00 -27.22
CA PRO A 805 -12.69 -37.99 -26.07
C PRO A 805 -13.21 -36.60 -25.72
N ARG A 806 -14.51 -36.50 -25.45
CA ARG A 806 -15.18 -35.23 -25.14
C ARG A 806 -15.01 -34.81 -23.68
N ILE A 807 -14.73 -35.78 -22.81
CA ILE A 807 -14.49 -35.57 -21.38
C ILE A 807 -13.02 -35.84 -21.04
N PHE A 808 -12.37 -34.87 -20.40
CA PHE A 808 -11.03 -35.01 -19.86
C PHE A 808 -10.99 -34.62 -18.38
N VAL A 809 -10.72 -35.59 -17.51
CA VAL A 809 -10.54 -35.38 -16.07
C VAL A 809 -9.08 -35.05 -15.76
N LEU A 810 -8.83 -34.07 -14.90
CA LEU A 810 -7.49 -33.65 -14.48
C LEU A 810 -7.43 -33.48 -12.97
N SER A 811 -6.35 -33.99 -12.35
CA SER A 811 -6.07 -33.58 -10.96
C SER A 811 -5.52 -32.14 -10.93
N LEU A 812 -5.96 -31.29 -10.00
CA LEU A 812 -5.54 -29.87 -9.92
C LEU A 812 -4.02 -29.69 -9.90
N LYS A 813 -3.26 -30.57 -9.22
CA LYS A 813 -1.79 -30.51 -9.20
C LYS A 813 -1.13 -30.90 -10.53
N ALA A 814 -1.76 -31.79 -11.31
CA ALA A 814 -1.26 -32.16 -12.64
C ALA A 814 -1.69 -31.16 -13.72
N GLY A 815 -2.90 -30.62 -13.60
CA GLY A 815 -3.47 -29.60 -14.49
C GLY A 815 -3.00 -28.17 -14.21
N GLY A 816 -2.46 -27.91 -13.02
CA GLY A 816 -1.92 -26.61 -12.61
C GLY A 816 -0.62 -26.20 -13.33
N THR A 817 -0.09 -27.03 -14.22
CA THR A 817 1.15 -26.73 -14.96
C THR A 817 0.83 -26.42 -16.41
N GLY A 818 1.44 -25.38 -17.00
CA GLY A 818 1.54 -24.91 -18.42
C GLY A 818 0.84 -25.57 -19.63
N LEU A 819 -0.14 -26.46 -19.47
CA LEU A 819 -0.78 -27.24 -20.53
C LEU A 819 -1.67 -26.36 -21.44
N ASN A 820 -1.78 -26.74 -22.71
CA ASN A 820 -2.68 -26.15 -23.69
C ASN A 820 -3.86 -27.10 -23.89
N LEU A 821 -5.08 -26.73 -23.51
CA LEU A 821 -6.31 -27.55 -23.59
C LEU A 821 -7.49 -26.79 -24.24
N MET A 822 -7.19 -25.93 -25.21
CA MET A 822 -8.12 -25.00 -25.87
C MET A 822 -9.30 -25.66 -26.60
N ARG A 823 -9.28 -26.97 -26.88
CA ARG A 823 -10.46 -27.65 -27.46
C ARG A 823 -11.64 -27.78 -26.51
N ALA A 824 -11.42 -27.65 -25.20
CA ALA A 824 -12.51 -27.59 -24.25
C ALA A 824 -13.03 -26.17 -24.14
N ASN A 825 -14.36 -26.02 -24.18
CA ASN A 825 -15.06 -24.79 -23.90
C ASN A 825 -15.84 -24.85 -22.57
N HIS A 826 -15.95 -26.03 -21.95
CA HIS A 826 -16.47 -26.18 -20.59
C HIS A 826 -15.37 -26.60 -19.60
N VAL A 827 -15.33 -25.92 -18.45
CA VAL A 827 -14.40 -26.22 -17.36
C VAL A 827 -15.17 -26.40 -16.06
N PHE A 828 -15.08 -27.57 -15.46
CA PHE A 828 -15.70 -27.91 -14.18
C PHE A 828 -14.64 -27.96 -13.09
N HIS A 829 -14.80 -27.18 -12.03
CA HIS A 829 -14.08 -27.34 -10.77
C HIS A 829 -14.95 -28.13 -9.81
N PHE A 830 -14.69 -29.44 -9.71
CA PHE A 830 -15.53 -30.36 -8.96
C PHE A 830 -15.45 -30.14 -7.44
N ASP A 831 -14.27 -29.73 -6.95
CA ASP A 831 -14.07 -29.34 -5.54
C ASP A 831 -13.65 -27.87 -5.43
N ARG A 832 -14.14 -27.21 -4.38
CA ARG A 832 -13.79 -25.81 -4.11
C ARG A 832 -12.41 -25.72 -3.48
N TRP A 833 -11.47 -25.07 -4.15
CA TRP A 833 -10.13 -24.85 -3.64
C TRP A 833 -10.06 -23.53 -2.85
N TRP A 834 -9.28 -23.50 -1.78
CA TRP A 834 -9.18 -22.34 -0.89
C TRP A 834 -8.45 -21.15 -1.52
N ASN A 835 -7.57 -21.43 -2.50
CA ASN A 835 -6.78 -20.43 -3.23
C ASN A 835 -7.34 -20.22 -4.65
N PRO A 836 -8.03 -19.10 -4.93
CA PRO A 836 -8.62 -18.85 -6.24
C PRO A 836 -7.59 -18.83 -7.37
N ALA A 837 -6.32 -18.51 -7.11
CA ALA A 837 -5.26 -18.50 -8.11
C ALA A 837 -5.01 -19.88 -8.73
N VAL A 838 -5.13 -20.97 -7.94
CA VAL A 838 -4.93 -22.35 -8.43
C VAL A 838 -6.06 -22.76 -9.37
N GLU A 839 -7.31 -22.42 -9.03
CA GLU A 839 -8.45 -22.68 -9.90
C GLU A 839 -8.39 -21.86 -11.18
N ASN A 840 -8.06 -20.56 -11.08
CA ASN A 840 -7.91 -19.68 -12.23
C ASN A 840 -6.82 -20.20 -13.17
N GLN A 841 -5.67 -20.64 -12.62
CA GLN A 841 -4.60 -21.27 -13.39
C GLN A 841 -5.05 -22.55 -14.11
N ALA A 842 -5.95 -23.34 -13.52
CA ALA A 842 -6.53 -24.52 -14.15
C ALA A 842 -7.57 -24.14 -15.23
N THR A 843 -8.41 -23.13 -14.99
CA THR A 843 -9.33 -22.56 -15.99
C THR A 843 -8.58 -22.00 -17.20
N ASP A 844 -7.47 -21.32 -16.97
CA ASP A 844 -6.64 -20.71 -18.02
C ASP A 844 -5.98 -21.73 -18.97
N ARG A 845 -6.13 -23.04 -18.71
CA ARG A 845 -5.73 -24.10 -19.65
C ARG A 845 -6.67 -24.20 -20.85
N ALA A 846 -7.96 -23.94 -20.64
CA ALA A 846 -8.98 -23.85 -21.68
C ALA A 846 -9.13 -22.42 -22.21
N TYR A 847 -9.05 -21.42 -21.32
CA TYR A 847 -9.15 -20.00 -21.68
C TYR A 847 -7.77 -19.39 -22.03
N ARG A 848 -7.26 -19.75 -23.21
CA ARG A 848 -5.92 -19.38 -23.71
C ARG A 848 -5.98 -18.96 -25.18
N ILE A 849 -5.00 -18.18 -25.63
CA ILE A 849 -4.91 -17.71 -27.03
C ILE A 849 -4.90 -18.89 -28.00
N GLY A 850 -5.85 -18.92 -28.92
CA GLY A 850 -6.15 -20.06 -29.79
C GLY A 850 -7.52 -20.70 -29.47
N GLN A 851 -8.14 -20.33 -28.35
CA GLN A 851 -9.55 -20.56 -28.09
C GLN A 851 -10.40 -19.72 -29.03
N THR A 852 -11.40 -20.35 -29.65
CA THR A 852 -12.32 -19.71 -30.61
C THR A 852 -13.77 -19.72 -30.13
N ARG A 853 -14.06 -20.44 -29.04
CA ARG A 853 -15.39 -20.52 -28.43
C ARG A 853 -15.37 -19.85 -27.07
N ASP A 854 -16.51 -19.30 -26.66
CA ASP A 854 -16.69 -18.79 -25.31
C ASP A 854 -16.47 -19.90 -24.29
N VAL A 855 -15.78 -19.57 -23.19
CA VAL A 855 -15.41 -20.55 -22.16
C VAL A 855 -16.35 -20.43 -20.96
N GLN A 856 -17.03 -21.53 -20.67
CA GLN A 856 -17.97 -21.69 -19.56
C GLN A 856 -17.26 -22.37 -18.39
N VAL A 857 -17.13 -21.67 -17.26
CA VAL A 857 -16.43 -22.15 -16.07
C VAL A 857 -17.43 -22.40 -14.95
N HIS A 858 -17.53 -23.65 -14.49
CA HIS A 858 -18.50 -24.11 -13.50
C HIS A 858 -17.79 -24.46 -12.20
N LYS A 859 -18.04 -23.70 -11.13
CA LYS A 859 -17.43 -23.86 -9.80
C LYS A 859 -18.44 -24.51 -8.85
N TYR A 860 -18.20 -25.76 -8.46
CA TYR A 860 -19.16 -26.53 -7.66
C TYR A 860 -19.03 -26.21 -6.18
N ILE A 861 -20.15 -25.97 -5.52
CA ILE A 861 -20.23 -25.56 -4.12
C ILE A 861 -21.37 -26.34 -3.45
N CYS A 862 -21.06 -27.13 -2.41
CA CYS A 862 -22.10 -27.74 -1.58
C CYS A 862 -22.74 -26.72 -0.62
N LEU A 863 -24.06 -26.52 -0.71
CA LEU A 863 -24.83 -25.60 0.13
C LEU A 863 -24.76 -25.97 1.61
N GLY A 864 -24.74 -24.97 2.49
CA GLY A 864 -24.70 -25.10 3.94
C GLY A 864 -23.49 -25.85 4.51
N THR A 865 -22.48 -26.16 3.69
CA THR A 865 -21.24 -26.82 4.11
C THR A 865 -20.08 -25.82 4.27
N LEU A 866 -18.90 -26.33 4.60
CA LEU A 866 -17.68 -25.52 4.57
C LEU A 866 -17.43 -24.89 3.20
N GLU A 867 -17.81 -25.52 2.09
CA GLU A 867 -17.50 -25.00 0.74
C GLU A 867 -18.19 -23.65 0.46
N GLU A 868 -19.43 -23.50 0.90
CA GLU A 868 -20.18 -22.25 0.77
C GLU A 868 -19.54 -21.13 1.61
N ARG A 869 -19.11 -21.44 2.84
CA ARG A 869 -18.47 -20.46 3.72
C ARG A 869 -17.09 -20.06 3.21
N ILE A 870 -16.34 -21.00 2.63
CA ILE A 870 -15.07 -20.72 1.96
C ILE A 870 -15.29 -19.78 0.78
N ASP A 871 -16.29 -20.07 -0.05
CA ASP A 871 -16.62 -19.22 -1.19
C ASP A 871 -17.00 -17.81 -0.74
N ALA A 872 -17.86 -17.69 0.28
CA ALA A 872 -18.24 -16.41 0.86
C ALA A 872 -17.03 -15.63 1.41
N LEU A 873 -16.09 -16.31 2.07
CA LEU A 873 -14.85 -15.71 2.58
C LEU A 873 -13.90 -15.26 1.46
N ILE A 874 -13.81 -16.03 0.38
CA ILE A 874 -13.01 -15.66 -0.81
C ILE A 874 -13.59 -14.40 -1.46
N GLU A 875 -14.92 -14.31 -1.62
CA GLU A 875 -15.58 -13.15 -2.23
C GLU A 875 -15.53 -11.92 -1.32
N SER A 876 -15.84 -12.05 -0.02
CA SER A 876 -15.82 -10.92 0.91
C SER A 876 -14.43 -10.31 1.05
N LYS A 877 -13.40 -11.14 0.87
CA LYS A 877 -12.01 -10.68 0.92
C LYS A 877 -11.51 -10.22 -0.44
N ARG A 878 -12.17 -10.51 -1.56
CA ARG A 878 -11.77 -10.09 -2.92
C ARG A 878 -11.64 -8.57 -3.07
N GLU A 879 -12.36 -7.79 -2.26
CA GLU A 879 -12.25 -6.32 -2.17
C GLU A 879 -11.01 -5.82 -1.36
N LEU A 880 -10.38 -6.69 -0.57
CA LEU A 880 -9.20 -6.46 0.29
C LEU A 880 -8.05 -7.47 0.01
N ALA A 881 -8.13 -8.25 -1.08
CA ALA A 881 -7.66 -9.64 -1.13
C ALA A 881 -6.17 -9.90 -1.29
N ASP A 882 -5.38 -8.97 -1.83
CA ASP A 882 -3.97 -9.30 -2.10
C ASP A 882 -3.09 -9.23 -0.83
N ALA A 883 -3.60 -8.72 0.30
CA ALA A 883 -2.77 -8.40 1.46
C ALA A 883 -2.97 -9.29 2.71
N VAL A 884 -4.11 -9.99 2.88
CA VAL A 884 -4.49 -10.53 4.22
C VAL A 884 -4.68 -12.05 4.28
N ILE A 885 -4.94 -12.75 3.17
CA ILE A 885 -5.03 -14.22 3.19
C ILE A 885 -3.70 -14.80 2.71
N GLY A 886 -2.89 -15.31 3.62
CA GLY A 886 -1.80 -16.20 3.22
C GLY A 886 -2.36 -17.41 2.47
N GLN A 887 -1.88 -17.68 1.25
CA GLN A 887 -2.35 -18.76 0.37
C GLN A 887 -1.92 -20.18 0.82
N GLY A 888 -2.12 -20.50 2.09
CA GLY A 888 -2.01 -21.85 2.66
C GLY A 888 -3.20 -22.16 3.55
N ASP A 889 -3.35 -23.44 3.91
CA ASP A 889 -4.38 -23.88 4.87
C ASP A 889 -4.18 -23.27 6.27
N ASP A 890 -3.03 -22.62 6.51
CA ASP A 890 -2.55 -22.07 7.78
C ASP A 890 -3.60 -21.20 8.48
N TRP A 891 -4.30 -20.30 7.77
CA TRP A 891 -5.28 -19.40 8.38
C TRP A 891 -6.48 -20.13 8.98
N VAL A 892 -6.90 -21.25 8.37
CA VAL A 892 -8.00 -22.06 8.89
C VAL A 892 -7.56 -22.80 10.15
N THR A 893 -6.29 -23.20 10.18
CA THR A 893 -5.72 -23.91 11.33
C THR A 893 -5.42 -23.01 12.53
N GLU A 894 -5.36 -21.70 12.31
CA GLU A 894 -5.18 -20.65 13.33
C GLU A 894 -6.52 -20.13 13.91
N LEU A 895 -7.67 -20.51 13.32
CA LEU A 895 -8.99 -20.16 13.85
C LEU A 895 -9.18 -20.72 15.26
N THR A 896 -9.87 -19.95 16.10
CA THR A 896 -10.34 -20.42 17.41
C THR A 896 -11.32 -21.58 17.23
N THR A 897 -11.55 -22.35 18.29
CA THR A 897 -12.44 -23.52 18.21
C THR A 897 -13.88 -23.11 17.90
N GLU A 898 -14.32 -21.93 18.34
CA GLU A 898 -15.64 -21.35 18.01
C GLU A 898 -15.74 -20.90 16.54
N GLU A 899 -14.73 -20.19 16.02
CA GLU A 899 -14.69 -19.78 14.60
C GLU A 899 -14.61 -20.98 13.66
N LEU A 900 -13.86 -22.02 14.04
CA LEU A 900 -13.82 -23.29 13.30
C LEU A 900 -15.17 -24.01 13.36
N TYR A 901 -15.78 -24.02 14.55
CA TYR A 901 -17.20 -24.21 14.86
C TYR A 901 -18.12 -23.81 13.72
N ASP A 902 -18.20 -22.49 13.64
CA ASP A 902 -19.01 -21.81 12.67
C ASP A 902 -18.58 -22.23 11.26
N LEU A 903 -17.30 -22.15 10.90
CA LEU A 903 -16.86 -22.46 9.54
C LEU A 903 -17.31 -23.83 9.00
N ILE A 904 -17.48 -24.85 9.85
CA ILE A 904 -17.75 -26.21 9.38
C ILE A 904 -19.16 -26.70 9.64
N VAL A 905 -19.94 -26.08 10.55
CA VAL A 905 -21.27 -26.60 10.92
C VAL A 905 -22.26 -26.58 9.74
N LEU A 906 -22.94 -27.72 9.55
CA LEU A 906 -23.95 -27.91 8.51
C LEU A 906 -25.21 -27.10 8.83
N ARG A 907 -25.73 -26.35 7.85
CA ARG A 907 -27.00 -25.63 7.98
C ARG A 907 -28.18 -26.49 7.51
N SER A 908 -29.32 -26.33 8.18
CA SER A 908 -30.56 -27.10 7.94
C SER A 908 -31.15 -26.94 6.53
N GLU A 909 -30.75 -25.92 5.78
CA GLU A 909 -31.22 -25.60 4.43
C GLU A 909 -30.53 -26.41 3.32
N ALA A 910 -29.54 -27.26 3.66
CA ALA A 910 -28.61 -27.89 2.72
C ALA A 910 -28.96 -29.31 2.23
N VAL A 911 -30.00 -29.92 2.80
CA VAL A 911 -30.35 -31.33 2.56
C VAL A 911 -31.50 -31.40 1.56
N GLU A 912 -31.33 -32.21 0.51
CA GLU A 912 -32.40 -32.54 -0.44
C GLU A 912 -33.64 -33.03 0.33
N THR A 913 -34.76 -32.32 0.16
CA THR A 913 -36.09 -32.76 0.62
C THR A 913 -36.72 -33.59 -0.49
N GLU A 914 -37.27 -34.75 -0.14
CA GLU A 914 -37.84 -35.75 -1.06
C GLU A 914 -38.83 -35.18 -2.09
#